data_AF-A0A844HEF0-F1
#
_entry.id   AF-A0A844HEF0-F1
#
_cell.length_a   1.000
_cell.length_b   1.000
_cell.length_c   1.000
_cell.angle_alpha   90.00
_cell.angle_beta   90.00
_cell.angle_gamma   90.00
#
_symmetry.space_group_name_H-M   'P 1'
#
loop_
_entity.id
_entity.type
_entity.pdbx_description
1 polymer ?
#
loop_
_entity_poly.entity_id
_entity_poly.type
_entity_poly.pdbx_seq_one_letter_code
_entity_poly.pdbx_strand_id
1 'polypeptide(L)'
;MPQVGAWVATALLGSAAAAGAAGAMVAGLVNLAVSAVISMAVAKINAPKGPRPSELTTELKSSNAKRIRHLGRVRASGTVVFYEWADVGFTRRLFKLIAVADGGMSNVVRWYLDGQPVNVDADGYVTTAPWNKGNIRLRYRKGLVSDEWDGGNWAEMRSAFPGYWTTDHRLRGIGTLLATFDDVDGEDIGEVYSGGEPEVSALIDGAPCYWIPSDDFAHSRNPARQLCDVLVNPTFGPLAAADINTGSLASARAVAAEEIATAGGTRERYQSGISFAMSDPFKDVAQKLLDAMGGRAWIDTDGRLKVEAGAWTPPTVTILERHIVEMEYGAGTERIKRVTSLQPTYVAPEVRWQETVADIWEDTDAIAKWGEGEPKGVDLLAVQHHGQARHLCKQMLARMNPARRMTLTLRAFGLRLLGEPRVAVHIPRLGLSNTPFWVDSWGFDGTNVTVELIEADPASFSWSAAQDGEPPTEAEEFDRATLTFSTTVDSLTVVTDDGAPYLRVSGTYAASWGYIGMIQFRRTGSSEWTDGIRETAASGQYRYRTPPLADGGTYQLRSYVAPGGQTWKQKSTLVVVSDIDIVANATAPDAPVVISESGASGGTLSVSFGPDLGANYRRTGLYRGPVGTAFGSASFIKWTYATSSEVTMTDAIPGAGARYWLQSENQSGVPSAAALVGNYP
;
A
#
# COMPACT_ATOMS: atom_id res chain seq x y z
N MET A 1 12.99 -46.94 6.33
CA MET A 1 12.88 -47.64 7.65
C MET A 1 13.90 -47.14 8.69
N PRO A 2 15.24 -47.18 8.52
CA PRO A 2 16.16 -46.60 9.51
C PRO A 2 16.18 -45.06 9.52
N GLN A 3 15.80 -44.40 8.42
CA GLN A 3 15.90 -42.94 8.29
C GLN A 3 14.87 -42.15 9.09
N VAL A 4 13.61 -42.60 9.21
CA VAL A 4 12.59 -41.92 10.00
C VAL A 4 12.91 -41.99 11.49
N GLY A 5 13.23 -43.19 11.99
CA GLY A 5 13.63 -43.43 13.38
C GLY A 5 14.93 -42.70 13.73
N ALA A 6 15.93 -42.72 12.84
CA ALA A 6 17.17 -41.97 13.04
C ALA A 6 16.97 -40.46 12.99
N TRP A 7 16.15 -39.93 12.06
CA TRP A 7 15.86 -38.50 11.99
C TRP A 7 15.11 -38.02 13.24
N VAL A 8 14.08 -38.75 13.68
CA VAL A 8 13.34 -38.47 14.92
C VAL A 8 14.26 -38.58 16.15
N ALA A 9 15.06 -39.65 16.27
CA ALA A 9 15.97 -39.86 17.41
C ALA A 9 17.10 -38.82 17.48
N THR A 10 17.75 -38.50 16.35
CA THR A 10 18.76 -37.44 16.26
C THR A 10 18.14 -36.07 16.52
N ALA A 11 16.89 -35.83 16.11
CA ALA A 11 16.21 -34.56 16.31
C ALA A 11 15.58 -34.39 17.71
N LEU A 12 15.54 -35.43 18.55
CA LEU A 12 14.97 -35.35 19.91
C LEU A 12 16.00 -35.44 21.04
N LEU A 13 17.12 -36.14 20.84
CA LEU A 13 18.07 -36.43 21.92
C LEU A 13 19.41 -35.69 21.80
N GLY A 14 19.63 -34.93 20.73
CA GLY A 14 20.90 -34.25 20.45
C GLY A 14 22.04 -35.22 20.07
N SER A 15 23.11 -34.68 19.50
CA SER A 15 24.23 -35.44 18.94
C SER A 15 24.97 -36.33 19.95
N ALA A 16 24.84 -36.07 21.26
CA ALA A 16 25.47 -36.85 22.32
C ALA A 16 24.79 -38.22 22.56
N ALA A 17 23.52 -38.39 22.20
CA ALA A 17 22.79 -39.65 22.39
C ALA A 17 23.00 -40.65 21.23
N ALA A 18 23.46 -40.18 20.07
CA ALA A 18 23.74 -41.04 18.91
C ALA A 18 24.83 -42.09 19.21
N ALA A 19 25.73 -41.80 20.15
CA ALA A 19 26.77 -42.73 20.59
C ALA A 19 26.22 -43.93 21.40
N GLY A 20 25.04 -43.81 22.01
CA GLY A 20 24.43 -44.90 22.79
C GLY A 20 23.53 -45.83 21.96
N ALA A 21 23.00 -45.38 20.82
CA ALA A 21 22.09 -46.16 19.98
C ALA A 21 22.81 -47.03 18.93
N ALA A 22 24.08 -46.75 18.63
CA ALA A 22 24.84 -47.50 17.62
C ALA A 22 25.36 -48.87 18.09
N GLY A 23 25.32 -49.16 19.41
CA GLY A 23 25.93 -50.36 20.00
C GLY A 23 25.04 -51.59 20.17
N ALA A 24 23.74 -51.51 19.85
CA ALA A 24 22.77 -52.59 20.12
C ALA A 24 21.97 -53.02 18.88
N MET A 25 22.60 -53.02 17.70
CA MET A 25 21.97 -53.50 16.45
C MET A 25 22.25 -54.98 16.15
N VAL A 26 22.28 -55.84 17.18
CA VAL A 26 22.22 -57.30 17.01
C VAL A 26 21.40 -57.86 18.19
N ALA A 27 20.23 -58.45 17.90
CA ALA A 27 19.35 -59.22 18.80
C ALA A 27 18.27 -58.51 19.67
N GLY A 28 17.66 -57.41 19.22
CA GLY A 28 16.54 -56.79 19.96
C GLY A 28 15.55 -55.98 19.10
N LEU A 29 14.74 -56.65 18.28
CA LEU A 29 13.75 -56.03 17.37
C LEU A 29 12.49 -55.45 18.06
N VAL A 30 12.46 -55.31 19.39
CA VAL A 30 11.27 -54.88 20.15
C VAL A 30 11.49 -53.55 20.92
N ASN A 31 12.72 -53.07 21.08
CA ASN A 31 13.02 -51.91 21.94
C ASN A 31 13.23 -50.57 21.20
N LEU A 32 12.83 -50.45 19.93
CA LEU A 32 12.86 -49.18 19.18
C LEU A 32 11.48 -48.51 19.05
N ALA A 33 10.61 -48.68 20.05
CA ALA A 33 9.39 -47.88 20.18
C ALA A 33 9.67 -46.62 21.01
N VAL A 34 10.57 -45.75 20.53
CA VAL A 34 10.65 -44.37 21.05
C VAL A 34 9.47 -43.63 20.44
N SER A 35 8.30 -43.70 21.10
CA SER A 35 7.13 -42.91 20.72
C SER A 35 7.41 -41.44 21.06
N ALA A 36 8.07 -40.76 20.14
CA ALA A 36 8.17 -39.33 20.14
C ALA A 36 6.80 -38.71 19.84
N VAL A 37 5.94 -38.64 20.85
CA VAL A 37 4.81 -37.72 20.81
C VAL A 37 5.43 -36.33 20.94
N ILE A 38 5.36 -35.54 19.87
CA ILE A 38 5.69 -34.13 19.97
C ILE A 38 4.60 -33.48 20.83
N SER A 39 4.81 -33.42 22.14
CA SER A 39 3.91 -32.72 23.07
C SER A 39 4.11 -31.21 22.94
N MET A 40 3.22 -30.60 22.14
CA MET A 40 3.29 -29.21 21.64
C MET A 40 3.02 -28.10 22.66
N ALA A 41 2.37 -28.39 23.79
CA ALA A 41 1.81 -27.32 24.62
C ALA A 41 2.85 -26.51 25.41
N VAL A 42 3.94 -27.14 25.89
CA VAL A 42 4.96 -26.48 26.74
C VAL A 42 6.23 -26.12 25.96
N ALA A 43 6.62 -26.93 24.96
CA ALA A 43 7.83 -26.69 24.16
C ALA A 43 7.75 -25.39 23.34
N LYS A 44 6.54 -24.97 22.96
CA LYS A 44 6.27 -23.75 22.20
C LYS A 44 6.69 -22.45 22.87
N ILE A 45 6.59 -22.37 24.19
CA ILE A 45 6.93 -21.15 24.95
C ILE A 45 8.45 -20.87 24.85
N ASN A 46 9.26 -21.90 24.60
CA ASN A 46 10.73 -21.83 24.60
C ASN A 46 11.36 -22.18 23.24
N ALA A 47 10.58 -22.25 22.14
CA ALA A 47 11.08 -22.75 20.86
C ALA A 47 11.96 -21.72 20.09
N PRO A 48 12.91 -22.19 19.24
CA PRO A 48 13.72 -21.31 18.40
C PRO A 48 12.86 -20.47 17.44
N LYS A 49 13.16 -19.17 17.37
CA LYS A 49 12.44 -18.21 16.53
C LYS A 49 13.09 -18.16 15.15
N GLY A 50 12.40 -18.70 14.14
CA GLY A 50 12.79 -18.49 12.74
C GLY A 50 12.51 -17.05 12.28
N PRO A 51 12.75 -16.73 10.99
CA PRO A 51 12.63 -15.35 10.49
C PRO A 51 11.24 -14.81 10.78
N ARG A 52 11.21 -13.63 11.38
CA ARG A 52 9.96 -12.96 11.75
C ARG A 52 9.39 -12.21 10.53
N PRO A 53 8.07 -12.24 10.30
CA PRO A 53 7.43 -11.45 9.25
C PRO A 53 7.93 -10.00 9.14
N SER A 54 8.16 -9.32 10.27
CA SER A 54 8.68 -7.94 10.27
C SER A 54 10.07 -7.80 9.60
N GLU A 55 10.92 -8.81 9.71
CA GLU A 55 12.26 -8.81 9.09
C GLU A 55 12.21 -9.09 7.58
N LEU A 56 11.13 -9.74 7.14
CA LEU A 56 10.95 -10.13 5.75
C LEU A 56 10.31 -9.03 4.93
N THR A 57 9.62 -8.07 5.54
CA THR A 57 9.00 -6.95 4.81
C THR A 57 9.99 -5.90 4.35
N THR A 58 11.23 -5.93 4.86
CA THR A 58 12.27 -4.96 4.54
C THR A 58 13.29 -5.48 3.54
N GLU A 59 13.82 -4.61 2.69
CA GLU A 59 14.88 -4.92 1.74
C GLU A 59 16.18 -5.25 2.48
N LEU A 60 16.82 -6.36 2.09
CA LEU A 60 18.10 -6.77 2.66
C LEU A 60 19.25 -6.50 1.68
N LYS A 61 20.25 -5.72 2.11
CA LYS A 61 21.53 -5.54 1.41
C LYS A 61 22.62 -6.27 2.18
N SER A 62 22.92 -7.52 1.78
CA SER A 62 23.95 -8.35 2.42
C SER A 62 24.64 -9.23 1.39
N SER A 63 25.96 -9.40 1.54
CA SER A 63 26.77 -10.28 0.68
C SER A 63 26.50 -11.77 0.92
N ASN A 64 25.95 -12.13 2.07
CA ASN A 64 25.63 -13.52 2.44
C ASN A 64 24.22 -13.63 3.00
N ALA A 65 23.24 -13.24 2.19
CA ALA A 65 21.83 -13.39 2.54
C ALA A 65 21.39 -14.85 2.48
N LYS A 66 20.52 -15.25 3.41
CA LYS A 66 19.93 -16.59 3.42
C LYS A 66 18.87 -16.70 2.32
N ARG A 67 18.77 -17.87 1.68
CA ARG A 67 17.67 -18.20 0.77
C ARG A 67 16.40 -18.43 1.59
N ILE A 68 15.38 -17.61 1.36
CA ILE A 68 14.09 -17.71 2.04
C ILE A 68 13.08 -18.35 1.09
N ARG A 69 12.40 -19.40 1.56
CA ARG A 69 11.27 -20.03 0.87
C ARG A 69 9.98 -19.55 1.52
N HIS A 70 9.01 -19.22 0.69
CA HIS A 70 7.69 -18.75 1.10
C HIS A 70 6.63 -19.76 0.68
N LEU A 71 5.75 -20.17 1.61
CA LEU A 71 4.61 -21.05 1.33
C LEU A 71 3.31 -20.35 1.74
N GLY A 72 2.25 -20.56 0.97
CA GLY A 72 1.00 -19.80 1.12
C GLY A 72 1.17 -18.33 0.74
N ARG A 73 0.32 -17.46 1.27
CA ARG A 73 0.35 -16.03 0.97
C ARG A 73 1.14 -15.29 2.03
N VAL A 74 2.16 -14.53 1.67
CA VAL A 74 2.99 -13.78 2.63
C VAL A 74 3.39 -12.44 2.04
N ARG A 75 3.56 -11.43 2.90
CA ARG A 75 4.19 -10.18 2.50
C ARG A 75 5.70 -10.33 2.66
N ALA A 76 6.43 -10.12 1.59
CA ALA A 76 7.88 -10.25 1.55
C ALA A 76 8.48 -9.17 0.66
N SER A 77 9.59 -8.61 1.15
CA SER A 77 10.67 -8.10 0.34
C SER A 77 11.74 -9.20 0.27
N GLY A 78 12.91 -8.87 -0.27
CA GLY A 78 13.98 -9.84 -0.45
C GLY A 78 15.35 -9.21 -0.41
N THR A 79 16.32 -9.98 -0.90
CA THR A 79 17.70 -9.51 -0.98
C THR A 79 17.90 -8.72 -2.26
N VAL A 80 18.40 -7.49 -2.13
CA VAL A 80 18.80 -6.69 -3.29
C VAL A 80 20.06 -7.29 -3.88
N VAL A 81 19.95 -7.86 -5.08
CA VAL A 81 21.04 -8.55 -5.80
C VAL A 81 21.67 -7.70 -6.89
N PHE A 82 20.98 -6.64 -7.32
CA PHE A 82 21.49 -5.66 -8.27
C PHE A 82 20.92 -4.29 -7.93
N TYR A 83 21.78 -3.28 -7.96
CA TYR A 83 21.42 -1.90 -7.63
C TYR A 83 22.37 -0.97 -8.37
N GLU A 84 21.94 -0.44 -9.52
CA GLU A 84 22.78 0.46 -10.32
C GLU A 84 21.95 1.38 -11.22
N TRP A 85 22.52 2.53 -11.57
CA TRP A 85 21.92 3.48 -12.50
C TRP A 85 22.36 3.22 -13.95
N ALA A 86 21.45 3.39 -14.90
CA ALA A 86 21.76 3.40 -16.32
C ALA A 86 20.98 4.49 -17.05
N ASP A 87 21.55 5.00 -18.14
CA ASP A 87 20.86 5.89 -19.06
C ASP A 87 20.04 5.05 -20.04
N VAL A 88 18.73 5.21 -20.02
CA VAL A 88 17.79 4.53 -20.91
C VAL A 88 17.11 5.59 -21.79
N GLY A 89 17.65 5.77 -23.00
CA GLY A 89 17.23 6.86 -23.87
C GLY A 89 17.72 8.21 -23.33
N PHE A 90 16.79 9.11 -23.00
CA PHE A 90 17.09 10.44 -22.44
C PHE A 90 16.85 10.52 -20.93
N THR A 91 16.54 9.39 -20.27
CA THR A 91 16.22 9.34 -18.85
C THR A 91 17.21 8.45 -18.13
N ARG A 92 17.78 8.95 -17.04
CA ARG A 92 18.59 8.15 -16.14
C ARG A 92 17.66 7.35 -15.22
N ARG A 93 17.85 6.04 -15.15
CA ARG A 93 16.95 5.11 -14.43
C ARG A 93 17.75 4.22 -13.47
N LEU A 94 17.30 4.14 -12.23
CA LEU A 94 17.80 3.20 -11.24
C LEU A 94 17.14 1.84 -11.47
N PHE A 95 17.93 0.78 -11.51
CA PHE A 95 17.46 -0.60 -11.54
C PHE A 95 17.75 -1.28 -10.20
N LYS A 96 16.68 -1.66 -9.50
CA LYS A 96 16.72 -2.44 -8.26
C LYS A 96 16.13 -3.83 -8.53
N LEU A 97 17.00 -4.84 -8.53
CA LEU A 97 16.57 -6.25 -8.62
C LEU A 97 16.61 -6.89 -7.23
N ILE A 98 15.48 -7.46 -6.83
CA ILE A 98 15.28 -8.07 -5.52
C ILE A 98 14.97 -9.55 -5.70
N ALA A 99 15.80 -10.42 -5.09
CA ALA A 99 15.57 -11.85 -5.01
C ALA A 99 14.70 -12.16 -3.78
N VAL A 100 13.48 -12.63 -4.00
CA VAL A 100 12.45 -12.77 -2.94
C VAL A 100 12.23 -14.23 -2.55
N ALA A 101 11.86 -15.08 -3.52
CA ALA A 101 11.26 -16.37 -3.21
C ALA A 101 12.07 -17.56 -3.73
N ASP A 102 12.61 -18.38 -2.84
CA ASP A 102 13.29 -19.62 -3.19
C ASP A 102 12.33 -20.73 -3.63
N GLY A 103 12.59 -21.32 -4.79
CA GLY A 103 11.67 -22.20 -5.50
C GLY A 103 10.49 -21.46 -6.15
N GLY A 104 10.63 -20.15 -6.32
CA GLY A 104 9.73 -19.27 -7.05
C GLY A 104 8.50 -18.78 -6.27
N MET A 105 7.71 -17.95 -6.94
CA MET A 105 6.42 -17.43 -6.47
C MET A 105 5.37 -17.60 -7.56
N SER A 106 4.14 -17.89 -7.15
CA SER A 106 3.03 -18.14 -8.07
C SER A 106 2.45 -16.84 -8.65
N ASN A 107 2.36 -15.79 -7.83
CA ASN A 107 1.80 -14.50 -8.22
C ASN A 107 2.24 -13.38 -7.25
N VAL A 108 2.20 -12.12 -7.71
CA VAL A 108 2.17 -10.93 -6.86
C VAL A 108 0.73 -10.42 -6.76
N VAL A 109 0.20 -10.37 -5.55
CA VAL A 109 -1.20 -10.00 -5.26
C VAL A 109 -1.35 -8.50 -5.06
N ARG A 110 -0.42 -7.87 -4.35
CA ARG A 110 -0.42 -6.43 -4.08
C ARG A 110 0.99 -5.92 -3.89
N TRP A 111 1.28 -4.72 -4.40
CA TRP A 111 2.56 -4.04 -4.23
C TRP A 111 2.53 -3.08 -3.05
N TYR A 112 3.70 -2.85 -2.45
CA TYR A 112 3.87 -1.88 -1.38
C TYR A 112 5.14 -1.06 -1.62
N LEU A 113 5.02 0.26 -1.47
CA LEU A 113 6.12 1.23 -1.47
C LEU A 113 6.14 1.95 -0.12
N ASP A 114 7.28 1.95 0.58
CA ASP A 114 7.42 2.50 1.94
C ASP A 114 6.32 2.03 2.91
N GLY A 115 5.96 0.75 2.78
CA GLY A 115 4.89 0.15 3.58
C GLY A 115 3.46 0.53 3.19
N GLN A 116 3.26 1.42 2.22
CA GLN A 116 1.95 1.81 1.69
C GLN A 116 1.59 0.95 0.48
N PRO A 117 0.35 0.46 0.39
CA PRO A 117 -0.07 -0.31 -0.77
C PRO A 117 -0.13 0.58 -2.02
N VAL A 118 0.25 0.01 -3.17
CA VAL A 118 0.15 0.68 -4.47
C VAL A 118 -0.43 -0.23 -5.53
N ASN A 119 -1.14 0.38 -6.47
CA ASN A 119 -1.62 -0.27 -7.69
C ASN A 119 -0.65 -0.01 -8.85
N VAL A 120 -0.57 -0.98 -9.75
CA VAL A 120 0.21 -0.90 -10.98
C VAL A 120 -0.66 -1.17 -12.18
N ASP A 121 -0.34 -0.56 -13.32
CA ASP A 121 -0.99 -0.86 -14.59
C ASP A 121 -0.46 -2.17 -15.23
N ALA A 122 -0.94 -2.48 -16.44
CA ALA A 122 -0.53 -3.68 -17.16
C ALA A 122 0.96 -3.71 -17.54
N ASP A 123 1.58 -2.53 -17.68
CA ASP A 123 3.00 -2.40 -17.97
C ASP A 123 3.85 -2.39 -16.70
N GLY A 124 3.24 -2.27 -15.52
CA GLY A 124 3.88 -2.27 -14.21
C GLY A 124 4.13 -0.86 -13.66
N TYR A 125 3.65 0.22 -14.30
CA TYR A 125 3.80 1.57 -13.77
C TYR A 125 2.85 1.81 -12.60
N VAL A 126 3.36 2.48 -11.57
CA VAL A 126 2.57 2.81 -10.39
C VAL A 126 1.50 3.85 -10.74
N THR A 127 0.26 3.59 -10.36
CA THR A 127 -0.90 4.47 -10.63
C THR A 127 -1.46 5.14 -9.39
N THR A 128 -0.90 4.83 -8.21
CA THR A 128 -1.35 5.35 -6.91
C THR A 128 -0.55 6.59 -6.50
N ALA A 129 -1.25 7.66 -6.11
CA ALA A 129 -0.61 8.88 -5.62
C ALA A 129 0.15 8.61 -4.30
N PRO A 130 1.28 9.30 -4.03
CA PRO A 130 1.91 10.36 -4.84
C PRO A 130 2.80 9.84 -5.97
N TRP A 131 2.99 8.52 -6.08
CA TRP A 131 3.92 7.86 -6.99
C TRP A 131 3.38 7.66 -8.43
N ASN A 132 2.20 8.20 -8.73
CA ASN A 132 1.49 8.03 -10.01
C ASN A 132 2.00 8.92 -11.16
N LYS A 133 3.27 9.32 -11.10
CA LYS A 133 3.88 10.27 -12.05
C LYS A 133 4.51 9.59 -13.28
N GLY A 134 4.47 8.25 -13.33
CA GLY A 134 5.06 7.45 -14.41
C GLY A 134 6.55 7.17 -14.25
N ASN A 135 7.16 7.58 -13.14
CA ASN A 135 8.60 7.41 -12.87
C ASN A 135 8.94 6.08 -12.20
N ILE A 136 7.95 5.38 -11.62
CA ILE A 136 8.17 4.14 -10.88
C ILE A 136 7.48 3.00 -11.62
N ARG A 137 8.25 1.95 -11.88
CA ARG A 137 7.76 0.72 -12.52
C ARG A 137 8.15 -0.50 -11.68
N LEU A 138 7.17 -1.33 -11.35
CA LEU A 138 7.32 -2.54 -10.56
C LEU A 138 6.88 -3.74 -11.41
N ARG A 139 7.78 -4.71 -11.57
CA ARG A 139 7.50 -5.97 -12.27
C ARG A 139 8.02 -7.13 -11.46
N TYR A 140 7.51 -8.32 -11.74
CA TYR A 140 8.00 -9.54 -11.12
C TYR A 140 8.24 -10.62 -12.16
N ARG A 141 9.09 -11.58 -11.81
CA ARG A 141 9.25 -12.85 -12.50
C ARG A 141 9.03 -13.98 -11.52
N LYS A 142 8.32 -15.02 -11.94
CA LYS A 142 7.88 -16.09 -11.05
C LYS A 142 9.01 -16.96 -10.55
N GLY A 143 10.01 -17.25 -11.39
CA GLY A 143 11.13 -18.11 -11.00
C GLY A 143 10.72 -19.57 -10.77
N LEU A 144 9.67 -20.06 -11.46
CA LEU A 144 9.14 -21.42 -11.32
C LEU A 144 9.67 -22.34 -12.43
N VAL A 145 9.84 -23.64 -12.15
CA VAL A 145 10.32 -24.61 -13.17
C VAL A 145 9.42 -24.58 -14.40
N SER A 146 8.12 -24.51 -14.17
CA SER A 146 7.08 -24.50 -15.19
C SER A 146 6.87 -23.13 -15.83
N ASP A 147 7.37 -22.04 -15.22
CA ASP A 147 7.09 -20.68 -15.65
C ASP A 147 8.19 -19.70 -15.20
N GLU A 148 8.91 -19.14 -16.17
CA GLU A 148 10.01 -18.18 -15.93
C GLU A 148 11.12 -18.68 -14.99
N TRP A 149 11.57 -19.93 -15.17
CA TRP A 149 12.57 -20.60 -14.32
C TRP A 149 13.85 -19.80 -14.05
N ASP A 150 14.39 -19.13 -15.06
CA ASP A 150 15.50 -18.20 -14.89
C ASP A 150 14.94 -16.82 -14.48
N GLY A 151 14.84 -16.58 -13.16
CA GLY A 151 14.28 -15.36 -12.57
C GLY A 151 15.09 -14.10 -12.89
N GLY A 152 16.39 -14.23 -13.16
CA GLY A 152 17.27 -13.13 -13.54
C GLY A 152 17.20 -12.73 -15.02
N ASN A 153 16.41 -13.43 -15.84
CA ASN A 153 16.29 -13.16 -17.26
C ASN A 153 15.43 -11.90 -17.55
N TRP A 154 15.99 -10.73 -17.27
CA TRP A 154 15.39 -9.43 -17.55
C TRP A 154 16.00 -8.82 -18.81
N ALA A 155 15.21 -8.74 -19.88
CA ALA A 155 15.68 -8.17 -21.16
C ALA A 155 16.09 -6.69 -21.02
N GLU A 156 15.33 -5.91 -20.25
CA GLU A 156 15.63 -4.49 -20.01
C GLU A 156 16.95 -4.29 -19.24
N MET A 157 17.24 -5.14 -18.25
CA MET A 157 18.53 -5.09 -17.55
C MET A 157 19.69 -5.45 -18.48
N ARG A 158 19.54 -6.48 -19.33
CA ARG A 158 20.58 -6.84 -20.31
C ARG A 158 20.82 -5.73 -21.34
N SER A 159 19.78 -4.98 -21.68
CA SER A 159 19.88 -3.83 -22.58
C SER A 159 20.53 -2.62 -21.91
N ALA A 160 20.19 -2.35 -20.65
CA ALA A 160 20.70 -1.20 -19.90
C ALA A 160 22.15 -1.40 -19.42
N PHE A 161 22.55 -2.65 -19.15
CA PHE A 161 23.86 -3.00 -18.58
C PHE A 161 24.58 -4.07 -19.41
N PRO A 162 24.91 -3.79 -20.69
CA PRO A 162 25.57 -4.76 -21.55
C PRO A 162 26.93 -5.18 -20.96
N GLY A 163 27.16 -6.49 -20.85
CA GLY A 163 28.38 -7.07 -20.28
C GLY A 163 28.40 -7.19 -18.75
N TYR A 164 27.61 -6.39 -18.02
CA TYR A 164 27.48 -6.50 -16.56
C TYR A 164 26.33 -7.43 -16.16
N TRP A 165 25.15 -7.26 -16.77
CA TRP A 165 24.04 -8.20 -16.61
C TRP A 165 23.87 -9.00 -17.89
N THR A 166 24.20 -10.29 -17.82
CA THR A 166 24.22 -11.20 -18.98
C THR A 166 23.22 -12.34 -18.80
N THR A 167 23.05 -13.17 -19.83
CA THR A 167 22.24 -14.39 -19.77
C THR A 167 22.74 -15.43 -18.76
N ASP A 168 23.95 -15.27 -18.22
CA ASP A 168 24.51 -16.14 -17.19
C ASP A 168 24.07 -15.75 -15.78
N HIS A 169 23.53 -14.53 -15.60
CA HIS A 169 22.92 -14.05 -14.36
C HIS A 169 21.49 -14.59 -14.22
N ARG A 170 21.38 -15.92 -14.09
CA ARG A 170 20.10 -16.64 -14.29
C ARG A 170 19.15 -16.54 -13.11
N LEU A 171 19.66 -16.48 -11.88
CA LEU A 171 18.86 -16.58 -10.63
C LEU A 171 17.80 -17.69 -10.73
N ARG A 172 18.27 -18.89 -11.07
CA ARG A 172 17.43 -20.02 -11.41
C ARG A 172 16.62 -20.52 -10.22
N GLY A 173 15.32 -20.70 -10.41
CA GLY A 173 14.41 -21.15 -9.36
C GLY A 173 14.14 -20.08 -8.29
N ILE A 174 14.48 -18.82 -8.55
CA ILE A 174 14.27 -17.71 -7.62
C ILE A 174 13.25 -16.74 -8.22
N GLY A 175 12.18 -16.47 -7.48
CA GLY A 175 11.24 -15.40 -7.81
C GLY A 175 11.89 -14.04 -7.54
N THR A 176 11.81 -13.12 -8.50
CA THR A 176 12.44 -11.79 -8.41
C THR A 176 11.45 -10.67 -8.64
N LEU A 177 11.65 -9.55 -7.93
CA LEU A 177 10.98 -8.28 -8.20
C LEU A 177 12.00 -7.33 -8.87
N LEU A 178 11.61 -6.68 -9.95
CA LEU A 178 12.37 -5.63 -10.59
C LEU A 178 11.62 -4.31 -10.41
N ALA A 179 12.20 -3.42 -9.62
CA ALA A 179 11.75 -2.05 -9.47
C ALA A 179 12.69 -1.12 -10.25
N THR A 180 12.11 -0.20 -11.01
CA THR A 180 12.87 0.85 -11.68
C THR A 180 12.34 2.21 -11.32
N PHE A 181 13.27 3.14 -11.06
CA PHE A 181 12.98 4.50 -10.64
C PHE A 181 13.66 5.47 -11.61
N ASP A 182 12.86 6.26 -12.32
CA ASP A 182 13.37 7.31 -13.20
C ASP A 182 13.85 8.48 -12.36
N ASP A 183 15.01 9.02 -12.75
CA ASP A 183 15.52 10.27 -12.24
C ASP A 183 14.53 11.40 -12.55
N VAL A 184 14.51 12.38 -11.66
CA VAL A 184 13.66 13.57 -11.77
C VAL A 184 14.54 14.78 -11.54
N ASP A 185 14.15 15.90 -12.15
CA ASP A 185 14.85 17.16 -11.93
C ASP A 185 14.94 17.44 -10.42
N GLY A 186 16.05 18.04 -9.98
CA GLY A 186 16.34 18.23 -8.55
C GLY A 186 15.24 18.93 -7.76
N GLU A 187 14.43 19.71 -8.45
CA GLU A 187 13.29 20.46 -7.89
C GLU A 187 12.05 19.59 -7.69
N ASP A 188 11.89 18.53 -8.50
CA ASP A 188 10.76 17.60 -8.44
C ASP A 188 11.09 16.38 -7.54
N ILE A 189 12.35 16.20 -7.09
CA ILE A 189 12.75 15.16 -6.13
C ILE A 189 11.89 15.22 -4.86
N GLY A 190 11.67 16.42 -4.32
CA GLY A 190 10.85 16.57 -3.11
C GLY A 190 9.37 16.22 -3.31
N GLU A 191 8.87 16.27 -4.55
CA GLU A 191 7.48 15.92 -4.90
C GLU A 191 7.33 14.42 -5.19
N VAL A 192 8.26 13.83 -5.95
CA VAL A 192 8.18 12.44 -6.44
C VAL A 192 8.80 11.46 -5.44
N TYR A 193 9.90 11.85 -4.81
CA TYR A 193 10.72 11.02 -3.91
C TYR A 193 10.97 11.73 -2.58
N SER A 194 9.90 12.23 -1.94
CA SER A 194 9.98 13.04 -0.71
C SER A 194 10.69 12.37 0.47
N GLY A 195 10.76 11.04 0.48
CA GLY A 195 11.47 10.21 1.48
C GLY A 195 12.76 9.57 0.95
N GLY A 196 13.20 9.93 -0.25
CA GLY A 196 14.22 9.21 -0.99
C GLY A 196 13.62 8.08 -1.84
N GLU A 197 14.48 7.12 -2.21
CA GLU A 197 14.07 5.94 -2.96
C GLU A 197 13.10 5.07 -2.12
N PRO A 198 11.88 4.81 -2.61
CA PRO A 198 10.93 3.99 -1.87
C PRO A 198 11.39 2.54 -1.70
N GLU A 199 11.13 1.98 -0.51
CA GLU A 199 11.35 0.57 -0.21
C GLU A 199 10.24 -0.29 -0.84
N VAL A 200 10.64 -1.34 -1.55
CA VAL A 200 9.73 -2.23 -2.29
C VAL A 200 9.48 -3.51 -1.51
N SER A 201 8.22 -3.78 -1.23
CA SER A 201 7.75 -5.09 -0.76
C SER A 201 6.48 -5.50 -1.51
N ALA A 202 6.17 -6.80 -1.50
CA ALA A 202 5.01 -7.32 -2.21
C ALA A 202 4.29 -8.36 -1.36
N LEU A 203 2.96 -8.37 -1.43
CA LEU A 203 2.15 -9.51 -1.02
C LEU A 203 2.21 -10.55 -2.13
N ILE A 204 2.84 -11.69 -1.86
CA ILE A 204 3.06 -12.75 -2.84
C ILE A 204 2.30 -14.01 -2.47
N ASP A 205 1.86 -14.72 -3.49
CA ASP A 205 1.52 -16.13 -3.39
C ASP A 205 2.81 -16.93 -3.60
N GLY A 206 3.30 -17.57 -2.55
CA GLY A 206 4.60 -18.23 -2.52
C GLY A 206 4.71 -19.45 -3.43
N ALA A 207 5.76 -20.24 -3.19
CA ALA A 207 6.11 -21.38 -4.00
C ALA A 207 5.00 -22.44 -4.02
N PRO A 208 4.76 -23.09 -5.17
CA PRO A 208 3.93 -24.29 -5.24
C PRO A 208 4.40 -25.36 -4.26
N CYS A 209 3.46 -25.94 -3.53
CA CYS A 209 3.71 -26.97 -2.53
C CYS A 209 3.58 -28.36 -3.17
N TYR A 210 4.62 -29.19 -3.01
CA TYR A 210 4.57 -30.58 -3.40
C TYR A 210 3.50 -31.36 -2.63
N TRP A 211 2.84 -32.29 -3.29
CA TRP A 211 1.82 -33.15 -2.70
C TRP A 211 1.95 -34.60 -3.19
N ILE A 212 2.34 -35.50 -2.29
CA ILE A 212 2.65 -36.91 -2.60
C ILE A 212 1.50 -37.65 -3.29
N PRO A 213 0.24 -37.58 -2.82
CA PRO A 213 -0.83 -38.41 -3.40
C PRO A 213 -1.11 -38.19 -4.90
N SER A 214 -0.89 -36.98 -5.41
CA SER A 214 -1.06 -36.67 -6.84
C SER A 214 0.23 -36.32 -7.57
N ASP A 215 1.38 -36.43 -6.89
CA ASP A 215 2.71 -36.12 -7.43
C ASP A 215 2.74 -34.76 -8.16
N ASP A 216 2.13 -33.75 -7.55
CA ASP A 216 1.93 -32.43 -8.16
C ASP A 216 2.42 -31.28 -7.27
N PHE A 217 2.67 -30.15 -7.93
CA PHE A 217 3.04 -28.89 -7.30
C PHE A 217 1.94 -27.86 -7.57
N ALA A 218 1.32 -27.36 -6.50
CA ALA A 218 0.31 -26.32 -6.62
C ALA A 218 0.40 -25.36 -5.43
N HIS A 219 0.07 -24.09 -5.69
CA HIS A 219 -0.06 -23.12 -4.61
C HIS A 219 -1.16 -23.54 -3.63
N SER A 220 -0.91 -23.41 -2.34
CA SER A 220 -1.85 -23.81 -1.30
C SER A 220 -1.62 -23.03 -0.01
N ARG A 221 -2.72 -22.56 0.59
CA ARG A 221 -2.75 -22.03 1.97
C ARG A 221 -3.07 -23.10 3.02
N ASN A 222 -3.30 -24.35 2.60
CA ASN A 222 -3.59 -25.45 3.51
C ASN A 222 -2.29 -25.97 4.19
N PRO A 223 -2.19 -25.92 5.54
CA PRO A 223 -0.98 -26.28 6.28
C PRO A 223 -0.55 -27.75 6.11
N ALA A 224 -1.48 -28.69 5.89
CA ALA A 224 -1.13 -30.09 5.69
C ALA A 224 -0.40 -30.31 4.36
N ARG A 225 -0.77 -29.58 3.31
CA ARG A 225 -0.03 -29.61 2.03
C ARG A 225 1.31 -28.90 2.13
N GLN A 226 1.38 -27.79 2.86
CA GLN A 226 2.66 -27.11 3.13
C GLN A 226 3.61 -28.02 3.93
N LEU A 227 3.08 -28.78 4.90
CA LEU A 227 3.85 -29.75 5.69
C LEU A 227 4.39 -30.87 4.80
N CYS A 228 3.60 -31.34 3.84
CA CYS A 228 4.03 -32.31 2.83
C CYS A 228 5.23 -31.81 2.02
N ASP A 229 5.19 -30.56 1.56
CA ASP A 229 6.31 -29.93 0.83
C ASP A 229 7.56 -29.90 1.72
N VAL A 230 7.43 -29.39 2.94
CA VAL A 230 8.55 -29.25 3.88
C VAL A 230 9.23 -30.60 4.18
N LEU A 231 8.45 -31.68 4.34
CA LEU A 231 8.98 -32.97 4.75
C LEU A 231 9.44 -33.87 3.60
N VAL A 232 8.81 -33.79 2.43
CA VAL A 232 8.97 -34.80 1.36
C VAL A 232 9.16 -34.18 -0.03
N ASN A 233 9.44 -32.88 -0.13
CA ASN A 233 9.79 -32.31 -1.43
C ASN A 233 10.99 -33.07 -2.03
N PRO A 234 10.91 -33.53 -3.30
CA PRO A 234 11.98 -34.33 -3.93
C PRO A 234 13.36 -33.66 -3.97
N THR A 235 13.41 -32.34 -3.85
CA THR A 235 14.65 -31.55 -3.95
C THR A 235 15.39 -31.45 -2.62
N PHE A 236 14.67 -31.31 -1.51
CA PHE A 236 15.26 -30.95 -0.21
C PHE A 236 14.62 -31.62 1.01
N GLY A 237 13.49 -32.30 0.83
CA GLY A 237 12.72 -32.90 1.91
C GLY A 237 13.55 -33.97 2.64
N PRO A 238 13.51 -34.01 3.98
CA PRO A 238 14.26 -34.99 4.76
C PRO A 238 13.72 -36.42 4.68
N LEU A 239 12.49 -36.63 4.22
CA LEU A 239 11.81 -37.94 4.21
C LEU A 239 11.44 -38.37 2.79
N ALA A 240 11.38 -39.68 2.55
CA ALA A 240 10.85 -40.21 1.30
C ALA A 240 9.32 -40.32 1.33
N ALA A 241 8.66 -40.37 0.17
CA ALA A 241 7.20 -40.50 0.09
C ALA A 241 6.65 -41.74 0.81
N ALA A 242 7.42 -42.83 0.84
CA ALA A 242 7.05 -44.08 1.51
C ALA A 242 7.14 -44.00 3.05
N ASP A 243 7.82 -42.99 3.59
CA ASP A 243 8.02 -42.79 5.03
C ASP A 243 6.84 -42.04 5.69
N ILE A 244 5.90 -41.51 4.90
CA ILE A 244 4.71 -40.81 5.40
C ILE A 244 3.45 -41.64 5.13
N ASN A 245 2.55 -41.67 6.11
CA ASN A 245 1.22 -42.23 5.95
C ASN A 245 0.32 -41.24 5.16
N THR A 246 0.25 -41.42 3.84
CA THR A 246 -0.48 -40.54 2.92
C THR A 246 -1.97 -40.44 3.20
N GLY A 247 -2.59 -41.52 3.71
CA GLY A 247 -3.99 -41.52 4.12
C GLY A 247 -4.25 -40.55 5.27
N SER A 248 -3.41 -40.57 6.31
CA SER A 248 -3.51 -39.63 7.43
C SER A 248 -3.28 -38.18 7.02
N LEU A 249 -2.32 -37.96 6.12
CA LEU A 249 -2.01 -36.64 5.57
C LEU A 249 -3.17 -36.09 4.73
N ALA A 250 -3.83 -36.93 3.93
CA ALA A 250 -5.02 -36.56 3.16
C ALA A 250 -6.19 -36.20 4.09
N SER A 251 -6.42 -36.97 5.16
CA SER A 251 -7.42 -36.65 6.18
C SER A 251 -7.13 -35.32 6.88
N ALA A 252 -5.86 -35.05 7.23
CA ALA A 252 -5.46 -33.79 7.84
C ALA A 252 -5.72 -32.60 6.90
N ARG A 253 -5.45 -32.75 5.59
CA ARG A 253 -5.77 -31.75 4.57
C ARG A 253 -7.28 -31.50 4.48
N ALA A 254 -8.09 -32.56 4.49
CA ALA A 254 -9.55 -32.45 4.45
C ALA A 254 -10.09 -31.69 5.67
N VAL A 255 -9.62 -32.05 6.88
CA VAL A 255 -9.98 -31.35 8.12
C VAL A 255 -9.61 -29.87 8.07
N ALA A 256 -8.42 -29.53 7.57
CA ALA A 256 -8.00 -28.14 7.43
C ALA A 256 -8.89 -27.33 6.46
N ALA A 257 -9.48 -27.98 5.47
CA ALA A 257 -10.37 -27.36 4.48
C ALA A 257 -11.85 -27.30 4.91
N GLU A 258 -12.23 -27.87 6.06
CA GLU A 258 -13.59 -27.76 6.57
C GLU A 258 -13.99 -26.31 6.79
N GLU A 259 -15.21 -25.92 6.43
CA GLU A 259 -15.70 -24.57 6.65
C GLU A 259 -16.14 -24.37 8.11
N ILE A 260 -15.69 -23.28 8.71
CA ILE A 260 -16.03 -22.85 10.07
C ILE A 260 -16.68 -21.47 9.99
N ALA A 261 -17.76 -21.28 10.76
CA ALA A 261 -18.42 -19.99 10.91
C ALA A 261 -17.56 -19.01 11.72
N THR A 262 -17.47 -17.78 11.21
CA THR A 262 -16.80 -16.62 11.82
C THR A 262 -17.83 -15.52 12.08
N ALA A 263 -17.45 -14.48 12.82
CA ALA A 263 -18.32 -13.30 12.98
C ALA A 263 -18.61 -12.60 11.63
N GLY A 264 -17.68 -12.70 10.66
CA GLY A 264 -17.76 -12.10 9.34
C GLY A 264 -18.15 -13.04 8.18
N GLY A 265 -18.60 -14.28 8.45
CA GLY A 265 -18.99 -15.23 7.41
C GLY A 265 -18.51 -16.65 7.68
N THR A 266 -17.79 -17.25 6.72
CA THR A 266 -17.13 -18.55 6.88
C THR A 266 -15.67 -18.48 6.46
N ARG A 267 -14.84 -19.34 7.03
CA ARG A 267 -13.45 -19.56 6.62
C ARG A 267 -13.10 -21.04 6.65
N GLU A 268 -12.05 -21.45 5.95
CA GLU A 268 -11.45 -22.77 6.17
C GLU A 268 -10.95 -22.88 7.63
N ARG A 269 -11.06 -24.07 8.22
CA ARG A 269 -10.68 -24.36 9.60
C ARG A 269 -9.24 -23.95 9.87
N TYR A 270 -8.32 -24.30 8.97
CA TYR A 270 -6.90 -23.98 9.10
C TYR A 270 -6.30 -23.48 7.80
N GLN A 271 -5.76 -22.26 7.86
CA GLN A 271 -4.94 -21.67 6.81
C GLN A 271 -3.59 -21.22 7.35
N SER A 272 -2.58 -21.24 6.51
CA SER A 272 -1.25 -20.77 6.86
C SER A 272 -0.53 -20.09 5.71
N GLY A 273 0.33 -19.15 6.07
CA GLY A 273 1.40 -18.64 5.22
C GLY A 273 2.67 -18.52 6.04
N ILE A 274 3.73 -19.16 5.59
CA ILE A 274 4.97 -19.28 6.34
C ILE A 274 6.17 -18.94 5.45
N SER A 275 7.16 -18.33 6.08
CA SER A 275 8.46 -18.07 5.49
C SER A 275 9.52 -18.76 6.35
N PHE A 276 10.49 -19.41 5.72
CA PHE A 276 11.60 -20.04 6.43
C PHE A 276 12.86 -19.98 5.58
N ALA A 277 14.02 -19.91 6.24
CA ALA A 277 15.27 -20.02 5.52
C ALA A 277 15.54 -21.49 5.18
N MET A 278 16.12 -21.77 4.01
CA MET A 278 16.51 -23.14 3.64
C MET A 278 17.61 -23.72 4.55
N SER A 279 18.24 -22.89 5.37
CA SER A 279 19.18 -23.30 6.42
C SER A 279 18.50 -23.66 7.74
N ASP A 280 17.21 -23.35 7.92
CA ASP A 280 16.48 -23.63 9.16
C ASP A 280 16.24 -25.14 9.30
N PRO A 281 16.26 -25.71 10.52
CA PRO A 281 15.91 -27.10 10.71
C PRO A 281 14.47 -27.38 10.26
N PHE A 282 14.28 -28.29 9.29
CA PHE A 282 12.95 -28.62 8.76
C PHE A 282 11.97 -29.12 9.84
N LYS A 283 12.47 -29.69 10.94
CA LYS A 283 11.64 -30.04 12.10
C LYS A 283 10.93 -28.82 12.68
N ASP A 284 11.64 -27.70 12.83
CA ASP A 284 11.08 -26.48 13.44
C ASP A 284 10.06 -25.84 12.50
N VAL A 285 10.29 -25.91 11.19
CA VAL A 285 9.32 -25.47 10.17
C VAL A 285 8.09 -26.37 10.17
N ALA A 286 8.27 -27.68 10.20
CA ALA A 286 7.19 -28.66 10.30
C ALA A 286 6.38 -28.46 11.59
N GLN A 287 7.03 -28.13 12.71
CA GLN A 287 6.37 -27.83 13.97
C GLN A 287 5.45 -26.62 13.83
N LYS A 288 5.93 -25.51 13.27
CA LYS A 288 5.11 -24.30 13.05
C LYS A 288 3.87 -24.59 12.20
N LEU A 289 3.98 -25.47 11.20
CA LEU A 289 2.85 -25.88 10.36
C LEU A 289 1.87 -26.80 11.09
N LEU A 290 2.36 -27.74 11.90
CA LEU A 290 1.53 -28.55 12.80
C LEU A 290 0.76 -27.66 13.77
N ASP A 291 1.44 -26.69 14.36
CA ASP A 291 0.82 -25.75 15.29
C ASP A 291 -0.25 -24.87 14.61
N ALA A 292 -0.01 -24.44 13.37
CA ALA A 292 -0.98 -23.66 12.60
C ALA A 292 -2.30 -24.43 12.33
N MET A 293 -2.27 -25.76 12.41
CA MET A 293 -3.44 -26.61 12.26
C MET A 293 -3.85 -27.37 13.53
N GLY A 294 -3.31 -27.00 14.70
CA GLY A 294 -3.56 -27.72 15.96
C GLY A 294 -3.23 -29.22 15.87
N GLY A 295 -2.34 -29.56 14.94
CA GLY A 295 -2.12 -30.91 14.46
C GLY A 295 -0.95 -31.59 15.14
N ARG A 296 -0.96 -32.91 15.18
CA ARG A 296 0.07 -33.74 15.81
C ARG A 296 0.65 -34.73 14.82
N ALA A 297 1.90 -35.12 15.05
CA ALA A 297 2.57 -36.16 14.28
C ALA A 297 3.15 -37.23 15.21
N TRP A 298 3.08 -38.49 14.79
CA TRP A 298 3.63 -39.64 15.50
C TRP A 298 3.98 -40.76 14.52
N ILE A 299 4.74 -41.74 14.96
CA ILE A 299 5.08 -42.91 14.15
C ILE A 299 3.99 -43.98 14.34
N ASP A 300 3.45 -44.48 13.24
CA ASP A 300 2.50 -45.60 13.25
C ASP A 300 3.21 -46.96 13.42
N THR A 301 2.43 -48.03 13.57
CA THR A 301 2.96 -49.40 13.74
C THR A 301 3.76 -49.89 12.53
N ASP A 302 3.57 -49.28 11.36
CA ASP A 302 4.32 -49.58 10.14
C ASP A 302 5.62 -48.78 10.03
N GLY A 303 5.94 -47.95 11.03
CA GLY A 303 7.12 -47.10 11.05
C GLY A 303 7.00 -45.85 10.17
N ARG A 304 5.79 -45.49 9.72
CA ARG A 304 5.53 -44.29 8.92
C ARG A 304 5.10 -43.12 9.79
N LEU A 305 5.42 -41.91 9.37
CA LEU A 305 4.95 -40.70 10.01
C LEU A 305 3.46 -40.50 9.72
N LYS A 306 2.64 -40.57 10.77
CA LYS A 306 1.21 -40.28 10.75
C LYS A 306 0.98 -38.84 11.21
N VAL A 307 0.11 -38.12 10.52
CA VAL A 307 -0.23 -36.73 10.82
C VAL A 307 -1.74 -36.60 10.99
N GLU A 308 -2.14 -35.77 11.94
CA GLU A 308 -3.54 -35.44 12.20
C GLU A 308 -3.68 -33.94 12.43
N ALA A 309 -4.67 -33.29 11.82
CA ALA A 309 -5.05 -31.90 12.10
C ALA A 309 -6.01 -31.82 13.30
N GLY A 310 -6.13 -30.63 13.92
CA GLY A 310 -6.93 -30.40 15.12
C GLY A 310 -8.44 -30.52 14.94
N ALA A 311 -8.94 -31.75 14.84
CA ALA A 311 -10.36 -32.07 14.91
C ALA A 311 -10.61 -33.21 15.90
N TRP A 312 -11.76 -33.15 16.57
CA TRP A 312 -12.14 -34.22 17.48
C TRP A 312 -12.49 -35.48 16.69
N THR A 313 -11.85 -36.59 17.05
CA THR A 313 -12.30 -37.93 16.67
C THR A 313 -12.37 -38.80 17.93
N PRO A 314 -13.41 -39.65 18.05
CA PRO A 314 -13.64 -40.44 19.24
C PRO A 314 -12.59 -41.56 19.38
N PRO A 315 -12.26 -41.97 20.62
CA PRO A 315 -11.38 -43.12 20.85
C PRO A 315 -12.03 -44.42 20.35
N THR A 316 -11.21 -45.30 19.79
CA THR A 316 -11.61 -46.64 19.31
C THR A 316 -11.36 -47.74 20.35
N VAL A 317 -10.35 -47.54 21.21
CA VAL A 317 -9.95 -48.48 22.25
C VAL A 317 -10.49 -48.02 23.61
N THR A 318 -11.03 -48.96 24.38
CA THR A 318 -11.52 -48.70 25.75
C THR A 318 -10.73 -49.51 26.78
N ILE A 319 -10.09 -48.83 27.72
CA ILE A 319 -9.48 -49.42 28.91
C ILE A 319 -10.58 -49.68 29.93
N LEU A 320 -10.66 -50.93 30.38
CA LEU A 320 -11.57 -51.38 31.40
C LEU A 320 -10.75 -51.72 32.65
N GLU A 321 -11.39 -51.67 33.82
CA GLU A 321 -10.71 -51.88 35.10
C GLU A 321 -9.89 -53.18 35.15
N ARG A 322 -10.37 -54.27 34.55
CA ARG A 322 -9.65 -55.56 34.47
C ARG A 322 -8.30 -55.50 33.72
N HIS A 323 -8.09 -54.50 32.86
CA HIS A 323 -6.85 -54.35 32.09
C HIS A 323 -5.73 -53.73 32.92
N ILE A 324 -6.08 -53.09 34.04
CA ILE A 324 -5.18 -52.31 34.89
C ILE A 324 -4.52 -53.23 35.92
N VAL A 325 -3.22 -53.04 36.12
CA VAL A 325 -2.41 -53.65 37.18
C VAL A 325 -2.24 -52.65 38.31
N GLU A 326 -1.81 -51.43 37.96
CA GLU A 326 -1.58 -50.33 38.87
C GLU A 326 -2.12 -49.04 38.24
N MET A 327 -2.60 -48.13 39.08
CA MET A 327 -3.15 -46.85 38.65
C MET A 327 -2.80 -45.77 39.66
N GLU A 328 -2.12 -44.74 39.19
CA GLU A 328 -2.02 -43.44 39.84
C GLU A 328 -3.05 -42.51 39.20
N TYR A 329 -3.89 -41.88 40.02
CA TYR A 329 -4.96 -41.00 39.57
C TYR A 329 -4.93 -39.71 40.37
N GLY A 330 -4.91 -38.57 39.66
CA GLY A 330 -4.77 -37.26 40.27
C GLY A 330 -5.51 -36.16 39.53
N ALA A 331 -5.53 -34.98 40.16
CA ALA A 331 -5.97 -33.75 39.50
C ALA A 331 -5.01 -33.41 38.36
N GLY A 332 -5.52 -32.88 37.24
CA GLY A 332 -4.72 -32.72 36.04
C GLY A 332 -3.51 -31.78 36.18
N THR A 333 -3.76 -30.51 36.55
CA THR A 333 -2.68 -29.51 36.70
C THR A 333 -2.70 -28.89 38.09
N GLU A 334 -1.53 -28.79 38.72
CA GLU A 334 -1.33 -28.11 39.99
C GLU A 334 -1.59 -26.59 39.87
N ARG A 335 -2.10 -25.98 40.94
CA ARG A 335 -2.46 -24.56 40.97
C ARG A 335 -1.35 -23.63 40.48
N ILE A 336 -0.09 -23.88 40.88
CA ILE A 336 1.04 -23.00 40.58
C ILE A 336 1.52 -23.09 39.13
N LYS A 337 1.22 -24.19 38.43
CA LYS A 337 1.64 -24.44 37.05
C LYS A 337 0.53 -24.18 36.02
N ARG A 338 -0.69 -23.92 36.49
CA ARG A 338 -1.86 -23.71 35.64
C ARG A 338 -1.75 -22.41 34.86
N VAL A 339 -2.12 -22.47 33.59
CA VAL A 339 -2.18 -21.30 32.69
C VAL A 339 -3.64 -20.99 32.46
N THR A 340 -4.11 -19.83 32.90
CA THR A 340 -5.54 -19.47 32.83
C THR A 340 -5.89 -18.74 31.53
N SER A 341 -4.93 -18.04 30.93
CA SER A 341 -5.13 -17.23 29.73
C SER A 341 -3.94 -17.35 28.77
N LEU A 342 -4.26 -17.41 27.47
CA LEU A 342 -3.27 -17.42 26.38
C LEU A 342 -3.54 -16.27 25.43
N GLN A 343 -2.50 -15.51 25.09
CA GLN A 343 -2.56 -14.44 24.11
C GLN A 343 -1.82 -14.86 22.83
N PRO A 344 -2.53 -15.08 21.71
CA PRO A 344 -1.87 -15.45 20.47
C PRO A 344 -1.32 -14.23 19.72
N THR A 345 -0.09 -14.33 19.23
CA THR A 345 0.49 -13.44 18.22
C THR A 345 0.37 -14.08 16.84
N TYR A 346 -0.14 -13.36 15.84
CA TYR A 346 -0.37 -13.86 14.48
C TYR A 346 -0.05 -12.77 13.44
N VAL A 347 -0.12 -13.11 12.15
CA VAL A 347 0.07 -12.15 11.05
C VAL A 347 -1.27 -11.66 10.55
N ALA A 348 -1.56 -10.38 10.69
CA ALA A 348 -2.88 -9.81 10.37
C ALA A 348 -2.91 -9.15 8.99
N PRO A 349 -3.76 -9.63 8.06
CA PRO A 349 -3.98 -8.97 6.77
C PRO A 349 -4.46 -7.51 6.90
N GLU A 350 -5.24 -7.19 7.92
CA GLU A 350 -5.89 -5.90 8.20
C GLU A 350 -4.86 -4.79 8.49
N VAL A 351 -3.75 -5.15 9.15
CA VAL A 351 -2.59 -4.27 9.38
C VAL A 351 -1.46 -4.55 8.39
N ARG A 352 -1.83 -4.86 7.14
CA ARG A 352 -0.91 -5.01 6.00
C ARG A 352 0.10 -6.14 6.19
N TRP A 353 -0.38 -7.27 6.69
CA TRP A 353 0.38 -8.51 6.90
C TRP A 353 1.53 -8.35 7.91
N GLN A 354 1.31 -7.52 8.93
CA GLN A 354 2.23 -7.35 10.05
C GLN A 354 1.84 -8.21 11.25
N GLU A 355 2.79 -8.42 12.15
CA GLU A 355 2.56 -9.15 13.40
C GLU A 355 1.70 -8.31 14.35
N THR A 356 0.68 -8.94 14.90
CA THR A 356 -0.16 -8.35 15.94
C THR A 356 -0.71 -9.42 16.87
N VAL A 357 -1.28 -9.01 17.99
CA VAL A 357 -1.94 -9.89 18.94
C VAL A 357 -3.41 -10.03 18.58
N ALA A 358 -3.97 -11.23 18.76
CA ALA A 358 -5.41 -11.42 18.76
C ALA A 358 -5.96 -11.35 20.19
N ASP A 359 -7.28 -11.27 20.31
CA ASP A 359 -7.96 -11.31 21.61
C ASP A 359 -7.57 -12.55 22.40
N ILE A 360 -7.37 -12.35 23.70
CA ILE A 360 -6.97 -13.39 24.64
C ILE A 360 -8.04 -14.50 24.65
N TRP A 361 -7.57 -15.74 24.79
CA TRP A 361 -8.45 -16.86 25.11
C TRP A 361 -8.31 -17.23 26.59
N GLU A 362 -9.43 -17.27 27.29
CA GLU A 362 -9.49 -17.47 28.74
C GLU A 362 -10.22 -18.76 29.11
N ASP A 363 -9.66 -19.47 30.08
CA ASP A 363 -10.31 -20.59 30.75
C ASP A 363 -11.21 -20.06 31.87
N THR A 364 -12.44 -19.68 31.53
CA THR A 364 -13.39 -19.11 32.51
C THR A 364 -13.64 -20.04 33.71
N ASP A 365 -13.67 -21.35 33.48
CA ASP A 365 -13.82 -22.36 34.55
C ASP A 365 -12.60 -22.40 35.47
N ALA A 366 -11.39 -22.27 34.91
CA ALA A 366 -10.19 -22.21 35.72
C ALA A 366 -10.07 -20.90 36.50
N ILE A 367 -10.42 -19.77 35.87
CA ILE A 367 -10.42 -18.46 36.53
C ILE A 367 -11.41 -18.45 37.70
N ALA A 368 -12.62 -18.98 37.50
CA ALA A 368 -13.63 -19.05 38.55
C ALA A 368 -13.19 -19.90 39.76
N LYS A 369 -12.39 -20.96 39.52
CA LYS A 369 -11.94 -21.88 40.58
C LYS A 369 -10.67 -21.42 41.30
N TRP A 370 -9.75 -20.77 40.60
CA TRP A 370 -8.39 -20.54 41.09
C TRP A 370 -7.89 -19.10 41.01
N GLY A 371 -8.69 -18.20 40.43
CA GLY A 371 -8.34 -16.80 40.19
C GLY A 371 -7.67 -16.58 38.84
N GLU A 372 -7.55 -15.30 38.49
CA GLU A 372 -6.88 -14.86 37.26
C GLU A 372 -5.36 -15.00 37.40
N GLY A 373 -4.70 -15.41 36.32
CA GLY A 373 -3.25 -15.58 36.24
C GLY A 373 -2.68 -14.70 35.14
N GLU A 374 -1.36 -14.52 35.13
CA GLU A 374 -0.69 -13.72 34.10
C GLU A 374 -0.88 -14.36 32.71
N PRO A 375 -1.38 -13.60 31.70
CA PRO A 375 -1.53 -14.09 30.35
C PRO A 375 -0.18 -14.53 29.76
N LYS A 376 -0.15 -15.73 29.18
CA LYS A 376 1.05 -16.21 28.47
C LYS A 376 0.91 -15.99 26.96
N GLY A 377 1.91 -15.34 26.38
CA GLY A 377 2.00 -15.14 24.93
C GLY A 377 2.35 -16.43 24.18
N VAL A 378 1.73 -16.66 23.02
CA VAL A 378 2.04 -17.77 22.11
C VAL A 378 2.23 -17.26 20.70
N ASP A 379 3.40 -17.51 20.12
CA ASP A 379 3.72 -17.13 18.75
C ASP A 379 3.11 -18.15 17.75
N LEU A 380 2.15 -17.68 16.94
CA LEU A 380 1.46 -18.40 15.87
C LEU A 380 1.66 -17.67 14.52
N LEU A 381 2.91 -17.33 14.21
CA LEU A 381 3.27 -16.49 13.04
C LEU A 381 2.97 -17.11 11.67
N ALA A 382 2.62 -18.39 11.60
CA ALA A 382 2.13 -19.01 10.37
C ALA A 382 0.62 -18.79 10.15
N VAL A 383 -0.12 -18.39 11.19
CA VAL A 383 -1.57 -18.18 11.18
C VAL A 383 -1.89 -16.75 10.75
N GLN A 384 -2.95 -16.61 9.96
CA GLN A 384 -3.28 -15.35 9.26
C GLN A 384 -4.70 -14.83 9.54
N HIS A 385 -5.36 -15.41 10.55
CA HIS A 385 -6.71 -15.03 10.96
C HIS A 385 -6.80 -15.05 12.48
N HIS A 386 -7.30 -13.98 13.08
CA HIS A 386 -7.45 -13.80 14.53
C HIS A 386 -8.22 -14.97 15.17
N GLY A 387 -9.41 -15.29 14.64
CA GLY A 387 -10.23 -16.40 15.10
C GLY A 387 -9.57 -17.79 15.03
N GLN A 388 -8.75 -18.06 14.00
CA GLN A 388 -7.98 -19.31 13.95
C GLN A 388 -6.94 -19.36 15.08
N ALA A 389 -6.27 -18.25 15.34
CA ALA A 389 -5.28 -18.15 16.40
C ALA A 389 -5.93 -18.39 17.78
N ARG A 390 -7.10 -17.80 18.05
CA ARG A 390 -7.88 -18.05 19.26
C ARG A 390 -8.35 -19.51 19.38
N HIS A 391 -8.81 -20.11 18.28
CA HIS A 391 -9.24 -21.50 18.26
C HIS A 391 -8.10 -22.46 18.62
N LEU A 392 -6.89 -22.18 18.15
CA LEU A 392 -5.69 -22.94 18.53
C LEU A 392 -5.36 -22.76 20.01
N CYS A 393 -5.44 -21.54 20.54
CA CYS A 393 -5.26 -21.30 21.98
C CYS A 393 -6.27 -22.08 22.82
N LYS A 394 -7.55 -22.16 22.43
CA LYS A 394 -8.56 -23.02 23.09
C LYS A 394 -8.13 -24.47 23.17
N GLN A 395 -7.63 -25.03 22.07
CA GLN A 395 -7.15 -26.42 22.02
C GLN A 395 -5.89 -26.62 22.87
N MET A 396 -4.95 -25.68 22.85
CA MET A 396 -3.72 -25.73 23.63
C MET A 396 -4.01 -25.67 25.13
N LEU A 397 -4.89 -24.75 25.54
CA LEU A 397 -5.29 -24.56 26.94
C LEU A 397 -5.97 -25.80 27.51
N ALA A 398 -6.87 -26.44 26.76
CA ALA A 398 -7.53 -27.68 27.17
C ALA A 398 -6.52 -28.81 27.45
N ARG A 399 -5.39 -28.84 26.74
CA ARG A 399 -4.28 -29.79 27.00
C ARG A 399 -3.39 -29.38 28.16
N MET A 400 -3.24 -28.08 28.43
CA MET A 400 -2.46 -27.58 29.58
C MET A 400 -3.22 -27.71 30.90
N ASN A 401 -4.55 -27.67 30.84
CA ASN A 401 -5.45 -27.71 31.98
C ASN A 401 -6.41 -28.91 31.94
N PRO A 402 -5.93 -30.16 31.78
CA PRO A 402 -6.83 -31.30 31.86
C PRO A 402 -7.51 -31.34 33.24
N ALA A 403 -8.75 -31.82 33.28
CA ALA A 403 -9.46 -31.99 34.54
C ALA A 403 -8.81 -33.08 35.40
N ARG A 404 -8.38 -34.18 34.77
CA ARG A 404 -7.76 -35.34 35.43
C ARG A 404 -6.51 -35.81 34.67
N ARG A 405 -5.52 -36.32 35.41
CA ARG A 405 -4.36 -37.03 34.86
C ARG A 405 -4.27 -38.41 35.53
N MET A 406 -3.87 -39.42 34.78
CA MET A 406 -3.65 -40.75 35.32
C MET A 406 -2.43 -41.41 34.68
N THR A 407 -1.71 -42.18 35.49
CA THR A 407 -0.65 -43.07 35.03
C THR A 407 -1.14 -44.49 35.27
N LEU A 408 -1.29 -45.27 34.20
CA LEU A 408 -1.79 -46.64 34.26
C LEU A 408 -0.68 -47.62 33.87
N THR A 409 -0.45 -48.61 34.71
CA THR A 409 0.30 -49.81 34.35
C THR A 409 -0.70 -50.86 33.90
N LEU A 410 -0.65 -51.20 32.62
CA LEU A 410 -1.52 -52.14 31.95
C LEU A 410 -0.80 -53.46 31.70
N ARG A 411 -1.58 -54.55 31.66
CA ARG A 411 -1.11 -55.84 31.13
C ARG A 411 -0.90 -55.73 29.60
N ALA A 412 -0.70 -56.87 28.92
CA ALA A 412 -0.56 -56.95 27.46
C ALA A 412 -1.64 -56.20 26.64
N PHE A 413 -2.81 -55.90 27.21
CA PHE A 413 -3.81 -55.02 26.57
C PHE A 413 -3.22 -53.66 26.17
N GLY A 414 -2.29 -53.11 26.95
CA GLY A 414 -1.65 -51.82 26.65
C GLY A 414 -0.89 -51.80 25.31
N LEU A 415 -0.53 -52.96 24.75
CA LEU A 415 0.07 -53.04 23.42
C LEU A 415 -0.89 -52.58 22.31
N ARG A 416 -2.21 -52.65 22.55
CA ARG A 416 -3.22 -52.10 21.62
C ARG A 416 -3.24 -50.58 21.58
N LEU A 417 -2.60 -49.91 22.53
CA LEU A 417 -2.49 -48.45 22.57
C LEU A 417 -1.29 -47.94 21.77
N LEU A 418 -0.45 -48.84 21.24
CA LEU A 418 0.69 -48.45 20.41
C LEU A 418 0.19 -47.73 19.15
N GLY A 419 0.62 -46.47 19.00
CA GLY A 419 0.21 -45.62 17.86
C GLY A 419 -1.22 -45.07 17.96
N GLU A 420 -1.93 -45.31 19.06
CA GLU A 420 -3.26 -44.75 19.32
C GLU A 420 -3.14 -43.47 20.14
N PRO A 421 -3.59 -42.32 19.60
CA PRO A 421 -3.34 -41.05 20.25
C PRO A 421 -4.44 -40.65 21.25
N ARG A 422 -5.49 -41.48 21.37
CA ARG A 422 -6.66 -41.32 22.25
C ARG A 422 -7.15 -42.67 22.73
N VAL A 423 -7.71 -42.71 23.94
CA VAL A 423 -8.30 -43.91 24.53
C VAL A 423 -9.50 -43.55 25.40
N ALA A 424 -10.51 -44.40 25.47
CA ALA A 424 -11.60 -44.27 26.44
C ALA A 424 -11.25 -45.03 27.73
N VAL A 425 -11.53 -44.44 28.89
CA VAL A 425 -11.37 -45.11 30.18
C VAL A 425 -12.75 -45.34 30.79
N HIS A 426 -13.04 -46.59 31.14
CA HIS A 426 -14.30 -47.01 31.72
C HIS A 426 -14.05 -47.66 33.09
N ILE A 427 -14.15 -46.83 34.13
CA ILE A 427 -14.03 -47.19 35.54
C ILE A 427 -15.19 -46.49 36.29
N PRO A 428 -16.41 -47.04 36.27
CA PRO A 428 -17.60 -46.37 36.79
C PRO A 428 -17.49 -45.98 38.27
N ARG A 429 -16.76 -46.74 39.08
CA ARG A 429 -16.53 -46.42 40.51
C ARG A 429 -15.77 -45.10 40.75
N LEU A 430 -15.04 -44.60 39.75
CA LEU A 430 -14.35 -43.29 39.77
C LEU A 430 -15.14 -42.21 39.01
N GLY A 431 -16.37 -42.50 38.61
CA GLY A 431 -17.18 -41.63 37.76
C GLY A 431 -16.65 -41.53 36.32
N LEU A 432 -15.84 -42.50 35.87
CA LEU A 432 -15.32 -42.55 34.50
C LEU A 432 -16.17 -43.54 33.69
N SER A 433 -17.02 -43.04 32.79
CA SER A 433 -17.90 -43.87 31.95
C SER A 433 -17.58 -43.61 30.48
N ASN A 434 -16.70 -44.43 29.89
CA ASN A 434 -16.16 -44.21 28.55
C ASN A 434 -15.60 -42.79 28.36
N THR A 435 -15.05 -42.22 29.43
CA THR A 435 -14.48 -40.87 29.42
C THR A 435 -13.24 -40.86 28.53
N PRO A 436 -13.13 -39.93 27.57
CA PRO A 436 -12.01 -39.92 26.65
C PRO A 436 -10.75 -39.29 27.28
N PHE A 437 -9.59 -39.85 26.94
CA PHE A 437 -8.28 -39.38 27.35
C PHE A 437 -7.36 -39.28 26.13
N TRP A 438 -6.46 -38.30 26.12
CA TRP A 438 -5.30 -38.30 25.23
C TRP A 438 -4.18 -39.13 25.84
N VAL A 439 -3.46 -39.87 24.99
CA VAL A 439 -2.25 -40.58 25.39
C VAL A 439 -1.08 -39.59 25.30
N ASP A 440 -0.50 -39.22 26.44
CA ASP A 440 0.63 -38.28 26.53
C ASP A 440 1.96 -39.04 26.41
N SER A 441 2.06 -40.20 27.07
CA SER A 441 3.23 -41.08 27.02
C SER A 441 2.82 -42.55 26.99
N TRP A 442 3.62 -43.36 26.30
CA TRP A 442 3.48 -44.80 26.22
C TRP A 442 4.86 -45.44 26.36
N GLY A 443 4.98 -46.44 27.23
CA GLY A 443 6.21 -47.18 27.45
C GLY A 443 5.95 -48.67 27.64
N PHE A 444 6.91 -49.50 27.25
CA PHE A 444 6.87 -50.95 27.42
C PHE A 444 8.20 -51.43 27.98
N ASP A 445 8.16 -52.13 29.12
CA ASP A 445 9.34 -52.62 29.83
C ASP A 445 9.70 -54.09 29.50
N GLY A 446 8.99 -54.69 28.55
CA GLY A 446 9.10 -56.12 28.20
C GLY A 446 8.01 -57.00 28.83
N THR A 447 7.32 -56.51 29.87
CA THR A 447 6.28 -57.25 30.59
C THR A 447 4.98 -56.45 30.72
N ASN A 448 5.05 -55.21 31.20
CA ASN A 448 3.94 -54.30 31.39
C ASN A 448 4.05 -53.08 30.47
N VAL A 449 2.89 -52.48 30.21
CA VAL A 449 2.79 -51.24 29.44
C VAL A 449 2.39 -50.12 30.38
N THR A 450 3.20 -49.08 30.46
CA THR A 450 2.89 -47.88 31.23
C THR A 450 2.38 -46.80 30.29
N VAL A 451 1.21 -46.23 30.59
CA VAL A 451 0.64 -45.12 29.83
C VAL A 451 0.33 -43.94 30.73
N GLU A 452 0.70 -42.75 30.29
CA GLU A 452 0.25 -41.50 30.90
C GLU A 452 -0.89 -40.93 30.07
N LEU A 453 -2.00 -40.65 30.75
CA LEU A 453 -3.23 -40.19 30.14
C LEU A 453 -3.66 -38.87 30.75
N ILE A 454 -4.11 -37.96 29.90
CA ILE A 454 -4.71 -36.68 30.30
C ILE A 454 -6.15 -36.63 29.77
N GLU A 455 -7.10 -36.20 30.62
CA GLU A 455 -8.51 -36.16 30.25
C GLU A 455 -8.69 -35.24 29.05
N ALA A 456 -9.33 -35.77 28.00
CA ALA A 456 -9.55 -35.04 26.77
C ALA A 456 -10.84 -34.24 26.87
N ASP A 457 -10.81 -32.99 26.44
CA ASP A 457 -12.01 -32.18 26.24
C ASP A 457 -12.39 -32.15 24.75
N PRO A 458 -13.43 -32.87 24.31
CA PRO A 458 -13.90 -32.83 22.94
C PRO A 458 -14.38 -31.44 22.49
N ALA A 459 -14.93 -30.66 23.42
CA ALA A 459 -15.50 -29.34 23.11
C ALA A 459 -14.41 -28.31 22.77
N SER A 460 -13.15 -28.55 23.18
CA SER A 460 -12.00 -27.73 22.80
C SER A 460 -11.81 -27.59 21.27
N PHE A 461 -12.24 -28.59 20.50
CA PHE A 461 -12.15 -28.58 19.02
C PHE A 461 -13.36 -27.93 18.34
N SER A 462 -14.46 -27.73 19.05
CA SER A 462 -15.63 -27.03 18.52
C SER A 462 -15.35 -25.52 18.43
N TRP A 463 -15.94 -24.86 17.42
CA TRP A 463 -15.83 -23.42 17.24
C TRP A 463 -17.20 -22.83 16.88
N SER A 464 -17.43 -21.59 17.30
CA SER A 464 -18.65 -20.84 16.99
C SER A 464 -18.30 -19.40 16.64
N ALA A 465 -19.15 -18.73 15.85
CA ALA A 465 -18.91 -17.35 15.41
C ALA A 465 -18.76 -16.37 16.59
N ALA A 466 -19.45 -16.60 17.71
CA ALA A 466 -19.33 -15.76 18.91
C ALA A 466 -17.95 -15.86 19.60
N GLN A 467 -17.17 -16.90 19.28
CA GLN A 467 -15.84 -17.12 19.84
C GLN A 467 -14.73 -16.53 18.96
N ASP A 468 -15.05 -15.88 17.84
CA ASP A 468 -14.05 -15.43 16.88
C ASP A 468 -13.18 -14.28 17.42
N GLY A 469 -13.75 -13.44 18.28
CA GLY A 469 -13.10 -12.20 18.75
C GLY A 469 -13.22 -11.09 17.72
N GLU A 470 -12.55 -9.97 17.96
CA GLU A 470 -12.50 -8.84 17.04
C GLU A 470 -11.15 -8.82 16.29
N PRO A 471 -11.16 -8.53 14.97
CA PRO A 471 -9.93 -8.23 14.25
C PRO A 471 -9.34 -6.89 14.73
N PRO A 472 -8.02 -6.67 14.55
CA PRO A 472 -7.43 -5.36 14.76
C PRO A 472 -8.05 -4.34 13.80
N THR A 473 -8.07 -3.07 14.20
CA THR A 473 -8.49 -1.98 13.32
C THR A 473 -7.66 -1.99 12.04
N GLU A 474 -8.34 -1.89 10.89
CA GLU A 474 -7.66 -1.78 9.61
C GLU A 474 -6.71 -0.57 9.61
N ALA A 475 -5.52 -0.78 9.03
CA ALA A 475 -4.54 0.30 8.97
C ALA A 475 -5.02 1.41 8.01
N GLU A 476 -5.30 2.58 8.56
CA GLU A 476 -5.69 3.75 7.78
C GLU A 476 -4.61 4.09 6.74
N GLU A 477 -5.05 4.40 5.52
CA GLU A 477 -4.16 4.99 4.53
C GLU A 477 -3.92 6.44 4.93
N PHE A 478 -2.66 6.77 5.22
CA PHE A 478 -2.29 8.15 5.49
C PHE A 478 -2.40 8.91 4.17
N ASP A 479 -3.46 9.73 4.04
CA ASP A 479 -3.60 10.63 2.91
C ASP A 479 -2.46 11.65 2.96
N ARG A 480 -1.49 11.48 2.07
CA ARG A 480 -0.48 12.50 1.83
C ARG A 480 -1.20 13.65 1.15
N ALA A 481 -1.65 14.61 1.96
CA ALA A 481 -2.42 15.77 1.51
C ALA A 481 -1.86 16.31 0.20
N THR A 482 -2.68 16.28 -0.85
CA THR A 482 -2.32 16.92 -2.11
C THR A 482 -2.25 18.41 -1.85
N LEU A 483 -1.04 18.98 -1.97
CA LEU A 483 -0.83 20.42 -1.80
C LEU A 483 -1.75 21.17 -2.77
N THR A 484 -2.77 21.82 -2.22
CA THR A 484 -3.72 22.60 -3.03
C THR A 484 -3.31 24.06 -2.94
N PHE A 485 -2.88 24.62 -4.06
CA PHE A 485 -2.51 26.03 -4.14
C PHE A 485 -3.62 26.84 -4.80
N SER A 486 -3.80 28.06 -4.32
CA SER A 486 -4.78 28.99 -4.88
C SER A 486 -4.27 30.42 -4.83
N THR A 487 -4.87 31.27 -5.66
CA THR A 487 -4.55 32.68 -5.71
C THR A 487 -5.80 33.49 -6.05
N THR A 488 -5.82 34.76 -5.65
CA THR A 488 -6.86 35.73 -6.01
C THR A 488 -6.20 36.99 -6.55
N VAL A 489 -6.93 37.75 -7.37
CA VAL A 489 -6.58 39.14 -7.72
C VAL A 489 -7.52 40.04 -6.93
N ASP A 490 -7.00 40.75 -5.93
CA ASP A 490 -7.80 41.54 -5.00
C ASP A 490 -7.93 42.99 -5.46
N SER A 491 -6.90 43.54 -6.13
CA SER A 491 -6.92 44.88 -6.69
C SER A 491 -6.20 44.96 -8.03
N LEU A 492 -6.76 45.68 -8.98
CA LEU A 492 -6.13 46.02 -10.25
C LEU A 492 -6.38 47.51 -10.54
N THR A 493 -5.31 48.28 -10.70
CA THR A 493 -5.39 49.73 -10.91
C THR A 493 -4.48 50.16 -12.06
N VAL A 494 -5.00 50.96 -12.98
CA VAL A 494 -4.22 51.68 -13.99
C VAL A 494 -3.62 52.92 -13.32
N VAL A 495 -2.29 53.04 -13.32
CA VAL A 495 -1.58 54.17 -12.75
C VAL A 495 -1.09 55.07 -13.87
N THR A 496 -1.50 56.34 -13.84
CA THR A 496 -1.24 57.36 -14.88
C THR A 496 -0.39 58.52 -14.38
N ASP A 497 -0.25 58.68 -13.07
CA ASP A 497 0.32 59.90 -12.45
C ASP A 497 1.84 59.80 -12.20
N ASP A 498 2.46 58.70 -12.63
CA ASP A 498 3.86 58.33 -12.37
C ASP A 498 4.58 57.96 -13.67
N GLY A 499 4.45 58.83 -14.68
CA GLY A 499 5.03 58.65 -16.01
C GLY A 499 4.11 57.94 -17.00
N ALA A 500 4.68 57.08 -17.85
CA ALA A 500 3.90 56.31 -18.82
C ALA A 500 2.97 55.30 -18.10
N PRO A 501 1.73 55.08 -18.59
CA PRO A 501 0.74 54.32 -17.86
C PRO A 501 1.17 52.86 -17.65
N TYR A 502 0.92 52.33 -16.46
CA TYR A 502 1.18 50.93 -16.14
C TYR A 502 0.06 50.35 -15.26
N LEU A 503 -0.05 49.02 -15.23
CA LEU A 503 -0.96 48.33 -14.33
C LEU A 503 -0.24 47.98 -13.03
N ARG A 504 -0.86 48.29 -11.89
CA ARG A 504 -0.47 47.75 -10.59
C ARG A 504 -1.54 46.77 -10.13
N VAL A 505 -1.10 45.57 -9.74
CA VAL A 505 -1.96 44.47 -9.32
C VAL A 505 -1.50 43.95 -7.97
N SER A 506 -2.46 43.67 -7.11
CA SER A 506 -2.20 42.99 -5.85
C SER A 506 -3.25 41.93 -5.57
N GLY A 507 -2.85 40.92 -4.81
CA GLY A 507 -3.71 39.80 -4.47
C GLY A 507 -3.12 38.94 -3.36
N THR A 508 -3.85 37.90 -2.98
CA THR A 508 -3.42 36.91 -2.01
C THR A 508 -3.14 35.56 -2.67
N TYR A 509 -2.34 34.74 -2.01
CA TYR A 509 -2.09 33.37 -2.42
C TYR A 509 -1.96 32.45 -1.21
N ALA A 510 -2.47 31.23 -1.36
CA ALA A 510 -2.32 30.17 -0.38
C ALA A 510 -1.37 29.11 -0.97
N ALA A 511 -0.20 28.97 -0.36
CA ALA A 511 0.82 28.02 -0.81
C ALA A 511 1.73 27.56 0.34
N SER A 512 2.43 26.46 0.12
CA SER A 512 3.48 25.98 1.05
C SER A 512 4.73 26.86 0.96
N TRP A 513 5.63 26.71 1.94
CA TRP A 513 6.89 27.44 1.94
C TRP A 513 7.70 27.19 0.66
N GLY A 514 8.36 28.24 0.15
CA GLY A 514 9.09 28.19 -1.12
C GLY A 514 8.27 28.51 -2.38
N TYR A 515 6.95 28.69 -2.26
CA TYR A 515 6.08 29.10 -3.37
C TYR A 515 5.70 30.59 -3.28
N ILE A 516 5.43 31.20 -4.43
CA ILE A 516 5.04 32.61 -4.57
C ILE A 516 3.83 32.76 -5.49
N GLY A 517 3.00 33.77 -5.24
CA GLY A 517 2.03 34.25 -6.22
C GLY A 517 2.73 35.00 -7.36
N MET A 518 2.37 34.70 -8.60
CA MET A 518 2.91 35.26 -9.83
C MET A 518 1.81 35.94 -10.65
N ILE A 519 2.23 36.92 -11.45
CA ILE A 519 1.37 37.63 -12.40
C ILE A 519 2.04 37.67 -13.76
N GLN A 520 1.26 37.38 -14.79
CA GLN A 520 1.64 37.60 -16.18
C GLN A 520 0.59 38.43 -16.90
N PHE A 521 1.02 39.23 -17.87
CA PHE A 521 0.15 40.07 -18.68
C PHE A 521 0.50 39.93 -20.17
N ARG A 522 -0.45 40.29 -21.03
CA ARG A 522 -0.25 40.38 -22.48
C ARG A 522 -1.22 41.35 -23.10
N ARG A 523 -0.90 41.86 -24.30
CA ARG A 523 -1.88 42.61 -25.11
C ARG A 523 -2.96 41.65 -25.63
N THR A 524 -4.22 42.08 -25.62
CA THR A 524 -5.33 41.29 -26.17
C THR A 524 -5.05 40.94 -27.63
N GLY A 525 -5.14 39.65 -27.97
CA GLY A 525 -4.79 39.11 -29.29
C GLY A 525 -3.34 38.64 -29.45
N SER A 526 -2.45 38.91 -28.48
CA SER A 526 -1.08 38.37 -28.46
C SER A 526 -1.06 36.92 -27.95
N SER A 527 -0.14 36.09 -28.47
CA SER A 527 0.10 34.73 -27.98
C SER A 527 1.04 34.69 -26.78
N GLU A 528 1.96 35.65 -26.65
CA GLU A 528 3.01 35.65 -25.63
C GLU A 528 2.57 36.35 -24.34
N TRP A 529 2.92 35.74 -23.20
CA TRP A 529 2.71 36.27 -21.86
C TRP A 529 4.03 36.82 -21.32
N THR A 530 3.96 37.96 -20.62
CA THR A 530 5.12 38.62 -20.01
C THR A 530 4.94 38.68 -18.50
N ASP A 531 6.01 38.40 -17.75
CA ASP A 531 6.01 38.46 -16.29
C ASP A 531 5.89 39.91 -15.79
N GLY A 532 5.07 40.14 -14.76
CA GLY A 532 5.04 41.40 -14.05
C GLY A 532 6.33 41.64 -13.25
N ILE A 533 6.63 42.90 -12.95
CA ILE A 533 7.72 43.31 -12.07
C ILE A 533 7.22 43.26 -10.63
N ARG A 534 7.84 42.42 -9.80
CA ARG A 534 7.45 42.23 -8.39
C ARG A 534 7.74 43.46 -7.54
N GLU A 535 6.82 43.82 -6.67
CA GLU A 535 6.97 44.85 -5.63
C GLU A 535 6.89 44.21 -4.24
N THR A 536 7.36 44.94 -3.22
CA THR A 536 7.27 44.50 -1.82
C THR A 536 5.81 44.35 -1.38
N ALA A 537 5.49 43.20 -0.79
CA ALA A 537 4.18 42.88 -0.23
C ALA A 537 4.34 42.13 1.10
N ALA A 538 3.28 42.07 1.89
CA ALA A 538 3.25 41.31 3.13
C ALA A 538 3.28 39.79 2.85
N SER A 539 3.56 38.98 3.88
CA SER A 539 3.49 37.53 3.77
C SER A 539 2.10 37.06 3.34
N GLY A 540 2.01 36.07 2.45
CA GLY A 540 0.74 35.58 1.88
C GLY A 540 0.10 36.52 0.84
N GLN A 541 0.74 37.65 0.54
CA GLN A 541 0.30 38.61 -0.47
C GLN A 541 1.35 38.78 -1.56
N TYR A 542 0.88 39.14 -2.74
CA TYR A 542 1.76 39.56 -3.83
C TYR A 542 1.35 40.94 -4.33
N ARG A 543 2.33 41.67 -4.86
CA ARG A 543 2.13 42.92 -5.57
C ARG A 543 3.05 42.96 -6.78
N TYR A 544 2.50 43.29 -7.93
CA TYR A 544 3.22 43.40 -9.20
C TYR A 544 2.83 44.68 -9.91
N ARG A 545 3.76 45.22 -10.69
CA ARG A 545 3.49 46.25 -11.69
C ARG A 545 3.90 45.78 -13.08
N THR A 546 3.23 46.22 -14.12
CA THR A 546 3.71 46.02 -15.49
C THR A 546 4.80 47.05 -15.82
N PRO A 547 5.65 46.79 -16.83
CA PRO A 547 6.33 47.85 -17.56
C PRO A 547 5.32 48.86 -18.16
N PRO A 548 5.78 50.02 -18.63
CA PRO A 548 4.96 50.97 -19.37
C PRO A 548 4.16 50.30 -20.50
N LEU A 549 2.86 50.55 -20.52
CA LEU A 549 1.93 50.01 -21.51
C LEU A 549 1.56 51.08 -22.53
N ALA A 550 1.10 50.64 -23.71
CA ALA A 550 0.69 51.55 -24.76
C ALA A 550 -0.69 52.16 -24.44
N ASP A 551 -0.79 53.47 -24.60
CA ASP A 551 -2.06 54.20 -24.49
C ASP A 551 -3.05 53.73 -25.57
N GLY A 552 -4.32 53.56 -25.20
CA GLY A 552 -5.38 52.99 -26.03
C GLY A 552 -5.25 51.48 -26.29
N GLY A 553 -4.36 50.77 -25.58
CA GLY A 553 -4.21 49.32 -25.69
C GLY A 553 -5.09 48.54 -24.72
N THR A 554 -5.70 47.46 -25.18
CA THR A 554 -6.41 46.48 -24.33
C THR A 554 -5.49 45.32 -23.96
N TYR A 555 -5.51 44.90 -22.70
CA TYR A 555 -4.64 43.87 -22.14
C TYR A 555 -5.42 42.79 -21.38
N GLN A 556 -4.77 41.64 -21.21
CA GLN A 556 -5.20 40.54 -20.36
C GLN A 556 -4.13 40.26 -19.31
N LEU A 557 -4.56 39.79 -18.15
CA LEU A 557 -3.72 39.46 -17.02
C LEU A 557 -4.11 38.10 -16.44
N ARG A 558 -3.14 37.33 -15.96
CA ARG A 558 -3.37 36.08 -15.24
C ARG A 558 -2.53 35.99 -13.98
N SER A 559 -3.09 35.36 -12.95
CA SER A 559 -2.42 35.04 -11.69
C SER A 559 -2.38 33.53 -11.45
N TYR A 560 -1.29 33.06 -10.86
CA TYR A 560 -1.10 31.66 -10.42
C TYR A 560 -0.02 31.57 -9.34
N VAL A 561 0.06 30.42 -8.67
CA VAL A 561 1.15 30.08 -7.75
C VAL A 561 2.24 29.30 -8.49
N ALA A 562 3.50 29.64 -8.23
CA ALA A 562 4.68 28.96 -8.76
C ALA A 562 5.80 28.83 -7.70
N PRO A 563 6.72 27.88 -7.83
CA PRO A 563 7.91 27.81 -6.99
C PRO A 563 8.78 29.06 -7.13
N GLY A 564 9.37 29.53 -6.03
CA GLY A 564 10.29 30.66 -6.02
C GLY A 564 11.54 30.38 -6.85
N GLY A 565 11.76 31.17 -7.90
CA GLY A 565 12.84 30.95 -8.87
C GLY A 565 12.41 30.17 -10.13
N GLN A 566 11.20 29.62 -10.16
CA GLN A 566 10.66 28.86 -11.29
C GLN A 566 9.28 29.35 -11.70
N THR A 567 9.20 30.61 -12.11
CA THR A 567 7.93 31.30 -12.37
C THR A 567 7.12 30.72 -13.53
N TRP A 568 7.70 29.82 -14.33
CA TRP A 568 7.08 29.13 -15.44
C TRP A 568 6.29 27.88 -15.02
N LYS A 569 6.59 27.26 -13.86
CA LYS A 569 5.87 26.09 -13.33
C LYS A 569 4.58 26.53 -12.62
N GLN A 570 3.45 26.47 -13.32
CA GLN A 570 2.13 26.79 -12.77
C GLN A 570 1.61 25.65 -11.89
N LYS A 571 1.32 25.93 -10.62
CA LYS A 571 0.90 24.92 -9.64
C LYS A 571 -0.49 25.18 -9.03
N SER A 572 -1.16 26.27 -9.43
CA SER A 572 -2.56 26.56 -9.10
C SER A 572 -3.41 26.76 -10.35
N THR A 573 -4.73 26.70 -10.19
CA THR A 573 -5.68 27.19 -11.20
C THR A 573 -5.40 28.65 -11.54
N LEU A 574 -5.48 28.99 -12.83
CA LEU A 574 -5.26 30.33 -13.33
C LEU A 574 -6.46 31.23 -13.03
N VAL A 575 -6.19 32.40 -12.45
CA VAL A 575 -7.18 33.48 -12.35
C VAL A 575 -6.89 34.49 -13.46
N VAL A 576 -7.81 34.64 -14.42
CA VAL A 576 -7.62 35.52 -15.59
C VAL A 576 -8.55 36.72 -15.51
N VAL A 577 -7.98 37.91 -15.72
CA VAL A 577 -8.70 39.17 -15.89
C VAL A 577 -8.47 39.64 -17.33
N SER A 578 -9.54 39.83 -18.09
CA SER A 578 -9.48 40.24 -19.50
C SER A 578 -10.00 41.66 -19.70
N ASP A 579 -9.84 42.19 -20.91
CA ASP A 579 -10.43 43.45 -21.38
C ASP A 579 -10.05 44.67 -20.52
N ILE A 580 -8.76 44.75 -20.16
CA ILE A 580 -8.21 45.86 -19.38
C ILE A 580 -7.75 46.95 -20.35
N ASP A 581 -8.53 48.02 -20.47
CA ASP A 581 -8.19 49.17 -21.31
C ASP A 581 -7.23 50.14 -20.61
N ILE A 582 -6.13 50.48 -21.29
CA ILE A 582 -5.14 51.44 -20.81
C ILE A 582 -5.43 52.80 -21.42
N VAL A 583 -5.84 53.74 -20.56
CA VAL A 583 -6.09 55.14 -20.93
C VAL A 583 -5.15 56.02 -20.12
N ALA A 584 -4.17 56.63 -20.77
CA ALA A 584 -3.14 57.45 -20.12
C ALA A 584 -3.71 58.74 -19.53
N ASN A 585 -4.66 59.37 -20.22
CA ASN A 585 -5.38 60.54 -19.76
C ASN A 585 -6.88 60.33 -19.91
N ALA A 586 -7.57 60.06 -18.80
CA ALA A 586 -9.02 59.89 -18.77
C ALA A 586 -9.80 61.22 -18.76
N THR A 587 -9.12 62.37 -18.67
CA THR A 587 -9.76 63.69 -18.59
C THR A 587 -10.06 64.21 -19.99
N ALA A 588 -11.34 64.36 -20.30
CA ALA A 588 -11.78 64.97 -21.56
C ALA A 588 -11.37 66.46 -21.61
N PRO A 589 -11.13 67.03 -22.80
CA PRO A 589 -11.07 68.48 -22.96
C PRO A 589 -12.48 69.08 -22.82
N ASP A 590 -12.59 70.40 -22.66
CA ASP A 590 -13.88 71.07 -22.72
C ASP A 590 -14.48 71.05 -24.14
N ALA A 591 -15.80 71.22 -24.22
CA ALA A 591 -16.50 71.27 -25.50
C ALA A 591 -16.04 72.47 -26.34
N PRO A 592 -15.82 72.33 -27.65
CA PRO A 592 -15.48 73.45 -28.51
C PRO A 592 -16.64 74.46 -28.55
N VAL A 593 -16.34 75.75 -28.49
CA VAL A 593 -17.35 76.81 -28.50
C VAL A 593 -17.56 77.30 -29.93
N VAL A 594 -18.77 77.15 -30.47
CA VAL A 594 -19.12 77.70 -31.79
C VAL A 594 -19.19 79.23 -31.70
N ILE A 595 -18.40 79.91 -32.52
CA ILE A 595 -18.30 81.37 -32.57
C ILE A 595 -19.25 81.91 -33.64
N SER A 596 -19.17 81.34 -34.85
CA SER A 596 -20.06 81.68 -35.95
C SER A 596 -20.21 80.53 -36.92
N GLU A 597 -21.35 80.48 -37.59
CA GLU A 597 -21.65 79.46 -38.59
C GLU A 597 -22.49 80.05 -39.72
N SER A 598 -22.27 79.56 -40.93
CA SER A 598 -23.02 79.96 -42.12
C SER A 598 -23.09 78.83 -43.13
N GLY A 599 -24.19 78.74 -43.85
CA GLY A 599 -24.42 77.71 -44.86
C GLY A 599 -25.88 77.58 -45.22
N ALA A 600 -26.15 76.94 -46.36
CA ALA A 600 -27.48 76.56 -46.82
C ALA A 600 -27.40 75.18 -47.51
N SER A 601 -28.52 74.46 -47.55
CA SER A 601 -28.62 73.16 -48.23
C SER A 601 -28.14 73.27 -49.69
N GLY A 602 -27.27 72.34 -50.11
CA GLY A 602 -26.60 72.36 -51.42
C GLY A 602 -25.42 73.34 -51.55
N GLY A 603 -25.09 74.10 -50.51
CA GLY A 603 -23.96 75.03 -50.45
C GLY A 603 -22.79 74.54 -49.59
N THR A 604 -21.92 75.46 -49.19
CA THR A 604 -20.77 75.17 -48.31
C THR A 604 -21.06 75.64 -46.89
N LEU A 605 -20.92 74.75 -45.91
CA LEU A 605 -20.85 75.08 -44.49
C LEU A 605 -19.52 75.78 -44.23
N SER A 606 -19.55 76.89 -43.50
CA SER A 606 -18.38 77.48 -42.85
C SER A 606 -18.69 77.69 -41.38
N VAL A 607 -17.98 76.98 -40.51
CA VAL A 607 -18.09 77.09 -39.05
C VAL A 607 -16.76 77.56 -38.47
N SER A 608 -16.79 78.64 -37.71
CA SER A 608 -15.68 79.11 -36.87
C SER A 608 -15.98 78.77 -35.42
N PHE A 609 -15.00 78.18 -34.73
CA PHE A 609 -15.12 77.77 -33.34
C PHE A 609 -13.81 77.98 -32.59
N GLY A 610 -13.90 78.11 -31.27
CA GLY A 610 -12.77 78.11 -30.36
C GLY A 610 -12.60 76.72 -29.73
N PRO A 611 -11.51 75.98 -30.02
CA PRO A 611 -11.17 74.79 -29.25
C PRO A 611 -10.73 75.18 -27.83
N ASP A 612 -10.97 74.30 -26.85
CA ASP A 612 -10.37 74.42 -25.54
C ASP A 612 -8.86 74.17 -25.67
N LEU A 613 -8.03 75.21 -25.68
CA LEU A 613 -6.58 75.07 -25.83
C LEU A 613 -5.86 74.62 -24.53
N GLY A 614 -6.60 74.07 -23.57
CA GLY A 614 -6.06 73.51 -22.34
C GLY A 614 -5.15 72.29 -22.56
N ALA A 615 -4.56 71.81 -21.46
CA ALA A 615 -3.60 70.70 -21.48
C ALA A 615 -4.17 69.37 -22.02
N ASN A 616 -5.50 69.23 -22.05
CA ASN A 616 -6.20 68.02 -22.51
C ASN A 616 -6.61 68.08 -23.98
N TYR A 617 -6.27 69.12 -24.74
CA TYR A 617 -6.67 69.21 -26.14
C TYR A 617 -5.64 68.63 -27.10
N ARG A 618 -6.13 67.83 -28.06
CA ARG A 618 -5.34 67.33 -29.19
C ARG A 618 -5.91 67.75 -30.53
N ARG A 619 -7.23 67.62 -30.73
CA ARG A 619 -7.89 67.83 -32.01
C ARG A 619 -9.39 68.06 -31.85
N THR A 620 -10.00 68.71 -32.85
CA THR A 620 -11.47 68.83 -32.97
C THR A 620 -11.94 68.14 -34.25
N GLY A 621 -12.99 67.34 -34.15
CA GLY A 621 -13.64 66.66 -35.27
C GLY A 621 -14.93 67.35 -35.66
N LEU A 622 -15.15 67.51 -36.97
CA LEU A 622 -16.44 67.90 -37.53
C LEU A 622 -17.23 66.63 -37.88
N TYR A 623 -18.46 66.55 -37.40
CA TYR A 623 -19.38 65.43 -37.60
C TYR A 623 -20.66 65.90 -38.28
N ARG A 624 -21.25 65.03 -39.10
CA ARG A 624 -22.44 65.30 -39.90
C ARG A 624 -23.46 64.16 -39.79
N GLY A 625 -24.71 64.50 -39.53
CA GLY A 625 -25.85 63.60 -39.55
C GLY A 625 -26.98 64.13 -40.45
N PRO A 626 -28.00 63.33 -40.75
CA PRO A 626 -29.20 63.80 -41.43
C PRO A 626 -29.91 64.93 -40.66
N VAL A 627 -30.72 65.71 -41.36
CA VAL A 627 -31.50 66.82 -40.75
C VAL A 627 -32.32 66.31 -39.56
N GLY A 628 -32.26 67.01 -38.44
CA GLY A 628 -33.05 66.71 -37.24
C GLY A 628 -32.59 65.50 -36.41
N THR A 629 -31.52 64.79 -36.79
CA THR A 629 -31.04 63.65 -35.99
C THR A 629 -30.18 64.09 -34.79
N ALA A 630 -29.92 63.17 -33.85
CA ALA A 630 -29.02 63.40 -32.72
C ALA A 630 -27.57 63.02 -33.04
N PHE A 631 -26.61 63.51 -32.24
CA PHE A 631 -25.17 63.29 -32.47
C PHE A 631 -24.77 61.81 -32.58
N GLY A 632 -25.44 60.90 -31.85
CA GLY A 632 -25.15 59.46 -31.93
C GLY A 632 -25.37 58.82 -33.30
N SER A 633 -26.02 59.52 -34.24
CA SER A 633 -26.21 59.10 -35.63
C SER A 633 -25.30 59.83 -36.63
N ALA A 634 -24.45 60.74 -36.14
CA ALA A 634 -23.56 61.54 -36.96
C ALA A 634 -22.33 60.74 -37.41
N SER A 635 -21.97 60.93 -38.67
CA SER A 635 -20.75 60.41 -39.28
C SER A 635 -19.62 61.43 -39.17
N PHE A 636 -18.40 60.95 -38.91
CA PHE A 636 -17.20 61.77 -38.91
C PHE A 636 -16.89 62.31 -40.32
N ILE A 637 -16.52 63.59 -40.42
CA ILE A 637 -16.13 64.23 -41.68
C ILE A 637 -14.62 64.44 -41.73
N LYS A 638 -14.08 65.26 -40.83
CA LYS A 638 -12.65 65.60 -40.83
C LYS A 638 -12.16 66.10 -39.47
N TRP A 639 -10.85 65.97 -39.25
CA TRP A 639 -10.14 66.48 -38.08
C TRP A 639 -9.52 67.84 -38.38
N THR A 640 -9.40 68.68 -37.36
CA THR A 640 -8.44 69.78 -37.31
C THR A 640 -7.56 69.67 -36.07
N TYR A 641 -6.29 70.00 -36.24
CA TYR A 641 -5.27 70.03 -35.19
C TYR A 641 -4.83 71.47 -34.88
N ALA A 642 -5.62 72.45 -35.34
CA ALA A 642 -5.30 73.85 -35.15
C ALA A 642 -5.31 74.23 -33.66
N THR A 643 -4.31 75.01 -33.26
CA THR A 643 -4.10 75.50 -31.89
C THR A 643 -4.36 77.01 -31.78
N SER A 644 -5.22 77.53 -32.66
CA SER A 644 -5.66 78.93 -32.67
C SER A 644 -6.89 79.09 -31.77
N SER A 645 -7.05 80.26 -31.14
CA SER A 645 -8.25 80.60 -30.36
C SER A 645 -9.52 80.65 -31.20
N GLU A 646 -9.38 80.77 -32.53
CA GLU A 646 -10.45 80.68 -33.50
C GLU A 646 -9.98 79.86 -34.70
N VAL A 647 -10.76 78.84 -35.06
CA VAL A 647 -10.48 77.88 -36.13
C VAL A 647 -11.71 77.76 -37.01
N THR A 648 -11.53 77.91 -38.32
CA THR A 648 -12.61 77.74 -39.30
C THR A 648 -12.51 76.39 -40.01
N MET A 649 -13.62 75.65 -40.05
CA MET A 649 -13.78 74.43 -40.81
C MET A 649 -14.92 74.56 -41.82
N THR A 650 -14.71 74.00 -43.00
CA THR A 650 -15.74 73.95 -44.05
C THR A 650 -16.11 72.52 -44.46
N ASP A 651 -17.36 72.30 -44.85
CA ASP A 651 -17.85 71.06 -45.49
C ASP A 651 -18.90 71.39 -46.54
N ALA A 652 -19.14 70.50 -47.52
CA ALA A 652 -20.25 70.66 -48.44
C ALA A 652 -21.55 70.14 -47.79
N ILE A 653 -22.58 70.98 -47.75
CA ILE A 653 -23.91 70.60 -47.25
C ILE A 653 -24.66 69.87 -48.36
N PRO A 654 -25.08 68.60 -48.16
CA PRO A 654 -25.90 67.88 -49.15
C PRO A 654 -27.17 68.66 -49.52
N GLY A 655 -27.67 68.49 -50.75
CA GLY A 655 -28.92 69.15 -51.20
C GLY A 655 -30.18 68.67 -50.47
N ALA A 656 -30.08 67.58 -49.69
CA ALA A 656 -31.14 67.09 -48.80
C ALA A 656 -31.04 67.67 -47.37
N GLY A 657 -30.12 68.61 -47.14
CA GLY A 657 -29.81 69.17 -45.82
C GLY A 657 -28.96 68.26 -44.94
N ALA A 658 -28.38 68.82 -43.88
CA ALA A 658 -27.63 68.09 -42.86
C ALA A 658 -27.55 68.85 -41.51
N ARG A 659 -27.24 68.11 -40.46
CA ARG A 659 -26.95 68.64 -39.12
C ARG A 659 -25.50 68.39 -38.75
N TYR A 660 -24.85 69.38 -38.14
CA TYR A 660 -23.41 69.34 -37.85
C TYR A 660 -23.09 69.50 -36.37
N TRP A 661 -22.03 68.84 -35.93
CA TRP A 661 -21.49 68.93 -34.57
C TRP A 661 -19.97 69.01 -34.58
N LEU A 662 -19.42 69.62 -33.53
CA LEU A 662 -18.00 69.61 -33.22
C LEU A 662 -17.75 68.82 -31.93
N GLN A 663 -16.68 68.03 -31.90
CA GLN A 663 -16.26 67.33 -30.69
C GLN A 663 -14.74 67.33 -30.60
N SER A 664 -14.21 67.76 -29.45
CA SER A 664 -12.78 67.76 -29.18
C SER A 664 -12.36 66.43 -28.57
N GLU A 665 -11.11 66.03 -28.76
CA GLU A 665 -10.53 64.83 -28.14
C GLU A 665 -9.16 65.14 -27.53
N ASN A 666 -8.84 64.42 -26.45
CA ASN A 666 -7.51 64.46 -25.86
C ASN A 666 -6.51 63.51 -26.55
N GLN A 667 -5.30 63.43 -26.01
CA GLN A 667 -4.25 62.57 -26.56
C GLN A 667 -4.58 61.07 -26.51
N SER A 668 -5.34 60.64 -25.52
CA SER A 668 -5.82 59.27 -25.33
C SER A 668 -7.16 58.98 -26.04
N GLY A 669 -7.68 59.92 -26.84
CA GLY A 669 -8.92 59.74 -27.59
C GLY A 669 -10.20 59.84 -26.75
N VAL A 670 -10.11 60.38 -25.53
CA VAL A 670 -11.29 60.67 -24.70
C VAL A 670 -11.99 61.91 -25.25
N PRO A 671 -13.26 61.79 -25.68
CA PRO A 671 -13.97 62.89 -26.32
C PRO A 671 -14.60 63.86 -25.30
N SER A 672 -14.69 65.13 -25.68
CA SER A 672 -15.49 66.14 -24.97
C SER A 672 -16.99 65.98 -25.28
N ALA A 673 -17.82 66.78 -24.62
CA ALA A 673 -19.23 66.90 -25.00
C ALA A 673 -19.34 67.48 -26.43
N ALA A 674 -20.26 66.94 -27.23
CA ALA A 674 -20.49 67.42 -28.59
C ALA A 674 -21.17 68.80 -28.58
N ALA A 675 -20.56 69.77 -29.25
CA ALA A 675 -21.16 71.09 -29.49
C ALA A 675 -21.97 71.06 -30.79
N LEU A 676 -23.24 71.45 -30.71
CA LEU A 676 -24.07 71.62 -31.90
C LEU A 676 -23.57 72.83 -32.68
N VAL A 677 -23.29 72.62 -33.98
CA VAL A 677 -23.10 73.71 -34.94
C VAL A 677 -24.50 74.18 -35.32
N GLY A 678 -25.07 73.62 -36.38
CA GLY A 678 -26.39 74.03 -36.86
C GLY A 678 -27.15 72.89 -37.51
N ASN A 679 -28.44 73.12 -37.76
CA ASN A 679 -29.30 72.26 -38.55
C ASN A 679 -29.68 72.99 -39.83
N TYR A 680 -29.26 72.45 -40.99
CA TYR A 680 -29.47 73.07 -42.31
C TYR A 680 -30.44 72.18 -43.09
N PRO A 681 -31.76 72.43 -42.99
CA PRO A 681 -32.78 71.62 -43.66
C PRO A 681 -32.75 71.76 -45.18
#